data_AF-A0A2V9YZ13-F1
#
_entry.id   AF-A0A2V9YZ13-F1
#
_cell.length_a   1.000
_cell.length_b   1.000
_cell.length_c   1.000
_cell.angle_alpha   90.00
_cell.angle_beta   90.00
_cell.angle_gamma   90.00
#
_symmetry.space_group_name_H-M   'P 1'
#
loop_
_entity.id
_entity.type
_entity.pdbx_description
1 polymer ?
#
loop_
_entity_poly.entity_id
_entity_poly.type
_entity_poly.pdbx_seq_one_letter_code
_entity_poly.pdbx_strand_id
1 'polypeptide(L)'
;NEHRNPVKRHIGEQPWTLWLKDLPDYPSVRRGTPAVVEPPGLDAPDDGLSAQGQDSDFVLKIARPRLTSPPAVPAAIKGWLEAGWEDPFKEVVRLESKKEASPDAADVRFASDPKRVAAFEQWKEHRDQWAKDERPARAAMEIFEDFYELYGRVEREAERVEIVLGDGILSWRRPEGTVHHPILLQRLQLSFSPSVPEFTLTETEHPVELYSALFQSMLDVDGRAIGRCRDELEQEGYSPLGDSLTSDFLKRLVVQLSPRGEFIESGAPEGETENPRVGIQPVLFLRARTLGFAAAIEAVLEDLRSRDDLPWSLLNIVGLEPPSTEEETLDRSPDRDKADADILLSKPANPEQVRIARRTEHAGGVLVQGPPGTGKTYTIGNLIGHLLAEGKSVLVTSHTTKALRMVRSQIVPELRSLSVSLLESDLDSHLQLESAVSSIADRLSRTDAKSLELETDRLTQERRELLAQSAELRQRLADARADEYRDIVIGGKAWAPSEAARKIARESDVNGWIPGPVQAGVDLPLSGGDLVELYASNGSISPDLENELSGNLPSANELPAPADFEDLLTEKTRLEESDHEFRADLWQSGQPASASALDALARTLKQSVGVLASSERWKLAALYAGKNGGPHRETWEKLLALVEQLHFEAGSSQELFIQHEITLADDSRLEQHEQTATEIHGHLRSGGNLGFFSLLTHKRWKRFIQTTLADGGQPKLPDHFLAASKFSRLRLLRRNLATRWDRQMVPLGASRSAEMGPEIEKGAIQFCVPIRDCLAWHAQVWSPLERELKGFGFLWDKFLSEQPVVVGDHAELVRLHRAVRDALPPILAARCDHLRWAEINQTLADLRERLAIARKSFLDSRTIAGLREAVDAEDSRAYRRAHTRLLEMFELRRKQQRRNLLLAQLETAAPAWAAAIRVRSGQHGSATVPGDPAQAWIWWQIQDELDRRASVPIDELQTS
;
A
#
# COMPACT_ATOMS: atom_id res chain seq x y z
N ASN A 1 21.34 -53.52 22.29
CA ASN A 1 22.14 -53.86 21.09
C ASN A 1 23.12 -55.01 21.35
N GLU A 2 23.76 -55.09 22.53
CA GLU A 2 24.71 -56.16 22.87
C GLU A 2 24.15 -57.58 22.69
N HIS A 3 22.87 -57.83 22.97
CA HIS A 3 22.24 -59.14 22.74
C HIS A 3 22.08 -59.51 21.25
N ARG A 4 22.06 -58.54 20.33
CA ARG A 4 21.91 -58.77 18.88
C ARG A 4 23.24 -58.76 18.13
N ASN A 5 24.24 -58.03 18.63
CA ASN A 5 25.62 -58.00 18.13
C ASN A 5 26.58 -58.05 19.33
N PRO A 6 26.99 -59.24 19.79
CA PRO A 6 27.95 -59.37 20.89
C PRO A 6 29.34 -58.87 20.46
N VAL A 7 30.02 -58.19 21.38
CA VAL A 7 31.39 -57.71 21.17
C VAL A 7 32.32 -58.91 20.98
N LYS A 8 33.06 -58.94 19.86
CA LYS A 8 34.05 -59.96 19.56
C LYS A 8 35.31 -59.71 20.40
N ARG A 9 35.61 -60.60 21.34
CA ARG A 9 36.74 -60.48 22.27
C ARG A 9 37.99 -61.23 21.82
N HIS A 10 37.83 -62.17 20.90
CA HIS A 10 38.94 -62.92 20.32
C HIS A 10 39.00 -62.69 18.81
N ILE A 11 40.18 -62.36 18.27
CA ILE A 11 40.38 -62.08 16.83
C ILE A 11 39.94 -63.25 15.93
N GLY A 12 40.10 -64.49 16.42
CA GLY A 12 39.64 -65.70 15.73
C GLY A 12 38.11 -65.86 15.61
N GLU A 13 37.32 -65.02 16.27
CA GLU A 13 35.86 -64.98 16.07
C GLU A 13 35.43 -64.13 14.87
N GLN A 14 36.39 -63.42 14.25
CA GLN A 14 36.12 -62.61 13.07
C GLN A 14 35.96 -63.50 11.82
N PRO A 15 35.03 -63.16 10.90
CA PRO A 15 34.75 -63.95 9.69
C PRO A 15 35.94 -64.27 8.78
N TRP A 16 36.99 -63.46 8.80
CA TRP A 16 38.23 -63.64 8.04
C TRP A 16 39.36 -62.89 8.74
N THR A 17 40.56 -63.46 8.76
CA THR A 17 41.76 -62.88 9.38
C THR A 17 43.01 -63.25 8.59
N LEU A 18 43.97 -62.33 8.53
CA LEU A 18 45.29 -62.53 7.91
C LEU A 18 46.34 -61.71 8.66
N TRP A 19 47.33 -62.38 9.25
CA TRP A 19 48.42 -61.69 9.92
C TRP A 19 49.44 -61.18 8.90
N LEU A 20 49.89 -59.93 9.05
CA LEU A 20 50.89 -59.39 8.12
C LEU A 20 52.23 -60.14 8.19
N LYS A 21 52.55 -60.78 9.32
CA LYS A 21 53.75 -61.62 9.45
C LYS A 21 53.71 -62.90 8.60
N ASP A 22 52.52 -63.40 8.27
CA ASP A 22 52.33 -64.67 7.55
C ASP A 22 52.33 -64.47 6.03
N LEU A 23 52.37 -63.22 5.56
CA LEU A 23 52.46 -62.89 4.14
C LEU A 23 53.81 -63.36 3.55
N PRO A 24 53.80 -64.08 2.42
CA PRO A 24 55.02 -64.56 1.79
C PRO A 24 55.88 -63.40 1.28
N ASP A 25 57.20 -63.54 1.41
CA ASP A 25 58.15 -62.62 0.80
C ASP A 25 58.30 -62.97 -0.69
N TYR A 26 57.45 -62.35 -1.53
CA TYR A 26 57.43 -62.58 -2.97
C TYR A 26 57.03 -61.30 -3.73
N PRO A 27 57.60 -61.01 -4.92
CA PRO A 27 57.42 -59.71 -5.61
C PRO A 27 55.97 -59.33 -5.95
N SER A 28 55.05 -60.29 -6.03
CA SER A 28 53.64 -60.04 -6.31
C SER A 28 52.84 -59.63 -5.06
N VAL A 29 53.42 -59.75 -3.86
CA VAL A 29 52.83 -59.30 -2.59
C VAL A 29 53.68 -58.14 -2.07
N ARG A 30 53.18 -56.91 -2.21
CA ARG A 30 53.91 -55.69 -1.85
C ARG A 30 53.24 -55.04 -0.65
N ARG A 31 54.01 -54.77 0.41
CA ARG A 31 53.56 -54.01 1.57
C ARG A 31 53.91 -52.54 1.38
N GLY A 32 52.99 -51.65 1.71
CA GLY A 32 53.27 -50.22 1.76
C GLY A 32 54.25 -49.89 2.89
N THR A 33 54.99 -48.79 2.74
CA THR A 33 55.70 -48.15 3.85
C THR A 33 54.86 -46.98 4.33
N PRO A 34 54.69 -46.77 5.65
CA PRO A 34 53.96 -45.62 6.15
C PRO A 34 54.64 -44.34 5.66
N ALA A 35 53.85 -43.37 5.19
CA ALA A 35 54.36 -42.06 4.84
C ALA A 35 54.91 -41.41 6.12
N VAL A 36 56.21 -41.09 6.13
CA VAL A 36 56.82 -40.31 7.21
C VAL A 36 56.17 -38.93 7.21
N VAL A 37 55.39 -38.63 8.25
CA VAL A 37 54.81 -37.30 8.45
C VAL A 37 55.95 -36.36 8.84
N GLU A 38 56.46 -35.59 7.89
CA GLU A 38 57.35 -34.46 8.22
C GLU A 38 56.54 -33.37 8.95
N PRO A 39 57.08 -32.76 10.03
CA PRO A 39 56.39 -31.70 10.74
C PRO A 39 56.24 -30.45 9.85
N PRO A 40 55.13 -29.70 9.96
CA PRO A 40 54.85 -28.60 9.06
C PRO A 40 55.83 -27.44 9.33
N GLY A 41 56.82 -27.28 8.44
CA GLY A 41 57.84 -26.26 8.56
C GLY A 41 58.50 -25.89 7.24
N LEU A 42 58.23 -24.64 6.83
CA LEU A 42 58.91 -23.81 5.82
C LEU A 42 58.60 -24.13 4.35
N ASP A 43 57.84 -23.21 3.75
CA ASP A 43 57.67 -23.03 2.30
C ASP A 43 59.03 -22.99 1.60
N ALA A 44 59.37 -24.07 0.89
CA ALA A 44 60.35 -24.04 -0.18
C ALA A 44 59.61 -23.93 -1.52
N PRO A 45 60.09 -23.10 -2.47
CA PRO A 45 59.49 -22.98 -3.78
C PRO A 45 59.80 -24.23 -4.60
N ASP A 46 58.75 -24.95 -5.04
CA ASP A 46 58.89 -26.11 -5.92
C ASP A 46 59.11 -25.64 -7.38
N ASP A 47 60.38 -25.56 -7.76
CA ASP A 47 60.82 -25.64 -9.15
C ASP A 47 60.60 -27.09 -9.62
N GLY A 48 59.58 -27.27 -10.47
CA GLY A 48 59.19 -28.59 -10.96
C GLY A 48 60.33 -29.37 -11.58
N LEU A 49 60.60 -30.56 -11.03
CA LEU A 49 61.22 -31.73 -11.67
C LEU A 49 61.29 -32.89 -10.65
N SER A 50 60.29 -33.77 -10.61
CA SER A 50 60.49 -35.19 -10.26
C SER A 50 59.27 -36.05 -10.59
N ALA A 51 59.27 -36.62 -11.80
CA ALA A 51 58.50 -37.81 -12.10
C ALA A 51 59.19 -39.02 -11.45
N GLN A 52 58.92 -39.28 -10.18
CA GLN A 52 59.13 -40.54 -9.45
C GLN A 52 58.67 -40.38 -7.99
N GLY A 53 57.39 -40.64 -7.70
CA GLY A 53 56.86 -40.52 -6.33
C GLY A 53 55.39 -40.90 -6.20
N GLN A 54 54.92 -41.95 -6.88
CA GLN A 54 53.50 -42.33 -6.93
C GLN A 54 53.19 -43.69 -6.28
N ASP A 55 54.06 -44.18 -5.39
CA ASP A 55 53.90 -45.52 -4.77
C ASP A 55 53.75 -45.47 -3.24
N SER A 56 53.29 -44.36 -2.66
CA SER A 56 53.17 -44.19 -1.19
C SER A 56 51.76 -44.37 -0.61
N ASP A 57 50.73 -44.68 -1.41
CA ASP A 57 49.32 -44.55 -0.97
C ASP A 57 48.57 -45.90 -0.86
N PHE A 58 49.23 -46.95 -0.42
CA PHE A 58 48.61 -48.27 -0.22
C PHE A 58 49.18 -49.00 0.98
N VAL A 59 48.36 -49.84 1.62
CA VAL A 59 48.74 -50.72 2.73
C VAL A 59 49.28 -52.05 2.21
N LEU A 60 48.58 -52.66 1.25
CA LEU A 60 48.95 -53.95 0.68
C LEU A 60 48.49 -54.03 -0.78
N LYS A 61 49.40 -54.45 -1.68
CA LYS A 61 49.10 -54.79 -3.06
C LYS A 61 49.37 -56.27 -3.31
N ILE A 62 48.41 -56.96 -3.92
CA ILE A 62 48.51 -58.39 -4.24
C ILE A 62 48.20 -58.58 -5.72
N ALA A 63 49.25 -58.76 -6.51
CA ALA A 63 49.17 -59.11 -7.91
C ALA A 63 49.19 -60.63 -8.09
N ARG A 64 48.62 -61.11 -9.20
CA ARG A 64 48.66 -62.53 -9.53
C ARG A 64 50.10 -63.01 -9.82
N PRO A 65 50.68 -63.96 -9.06
CA PRO A 65 52.02 -64.47 -9.31
C PRO A 65 52.10 -65.33 -10.56
N ARG A 66 53.31 -65.49 -11.10
CA ARG A 66 53.60 -66.43 -12.19
C ARG A 66 54.11 -67.75 -11.60
N LEU A 67 53.36 -68.83 -11.81
CA LEU A 67 53.75 -70.18 -11.44
C LEU A 67 54.51 -70.86 -12.59
N THR A 68 55.51 -71.68 -12.26
CA THR A 68 56.34 -72.40 -13.23
C THR A 68 56.18 -73.92 -13.10
N SER A 69 56.41 -74.65 -14.20
CA SER A 69 56.32 -76.11 -14.21
C SER A 69 57.62 -76.77 -13.72
N PRO A 70 57.55 -77.94 -13.06
CA PRO A 70 58.74 -78.67 -12.62
C PRO A 70 59.64 -79.04 -13.81
N PRO A 71 60.97 -79.17 -13.60
CA PRO A 71 61.89 -79.55 -14.66
C PRO A 71 61.56 -80.94 -15.20
N ALA A 72 61.61 -81.08 -16.53
CA ALA A 72 61.26 -82.31 -17.22
C ALA A 72 62.13 -83.50 -16.78
N VAL A 73 61.48 -84.61 -16.41
CA VAL A 73 62.15 -85.83 -15.95
C VAL A 73 62.90 -86.51 -17.11
N PRO A 74 64.23 -86.73 -17.00
CA PRO A 74 65.00 -87.45 -18.01
C PRO A 74 64.47 -88.87 -18.26
N ALA A 75 64.49 -89.32 -19.52
CA ALA A 75 64.00 -90.65 -19.90
C ALA A 75 64.63 -91.80 -19.10
N ALA A 76 65.90 -91.66 -18.69
CA ALA A 76 66.61 -92.67 -17.91
C ALA A 76 66.00 -92.94 -16.51
N ILE A 77 65.36 -91.93 -15.91
CA ILE A 77 64.75 -92.00 -14.57
C ILE A 77 63.21 -91.97 -14.64
N LYS A 78 62.64 -91.82 -15.83
CA LYS A 78 61.19 -91.80 -16.06
C LYS A 78 60.57 -93.14 -15.65
N GLY A 79 59.66 -93.10 -14.68
CA GLY A 79 59.02 -94.29 -14.09
C GLY A 79 59.79 -94.96 -12.96
N TRP A 80 60.84 -94.31 -12.42
CA TRP A 80 61.56 -94.70 -11.20
C TRP A 80 61.31 -93.76 -10.02
N LEU A 81 60.46 -92.74 -10.20
CA LEU A 81 60.08 -91.79 -9.17
C LEU A 81 58.72 -92.19 -8.59
N GLU A 82 58.54 -92.04 -7.28
CA GLU A 82 57.22 -92.16 -6.65
C GLU A 82 56.31 -90.98 -7.03
N ALA A 83 55.00 -91.17 -6.97
CA ALA A 83 54.04 -90.10 -7.28
C ALA A 83 54.19 -88.91 -6.31
N GLY A 84 54.03 -87.69 -6.81
CA GLY A 84 54.10 -86.46 -6.00
C GLY A 84 55.42 -85.69 -6.13
N TRP A 85 56.37 -86.12 -6.97
CA TRP A 85 57.60 -85.37 -7.24
C TRP A 85 57.36 -83.98 -7.89
N GLU A 86 56.22 -83.79 -8.55
CA GLU A 86 55.78 -82.52 -9.16
C GLU A 86 55.36 -81.46 -8.12
N ASP A 87 55.15 -81.86 -6.86
CA ASP A 87 54.76 -80.98 -5.77
C ASP A 87 56.01 -80.38 -5.11
N PRO A 88 56.26 -79.07 -5.18
CA PRO A 88 57.48 -78.45 -4.65
C PRO A 88 57.61 -78.60 -3.12
N PHE A 89 56.52 -78.91 -2.40
CA PHE A 89 56.54 -79.12 -0.96
C PHE A 89 56.91 -80.55 -0.55
N LYS A 90 56.90 -81.50 -1.49
CA LYS A 90 57.27 -82.91 -1.23
C LYS A 90 58.74 -83.16 -1.54
N GLU A 91 59.36 -84.05 -0.76
CA GLU A 91 60.68 -84.57 -1.09
C GLU A 91 60.59 -85.62 -2.20
N VAL A 92 61.60 -85.66 -3.07
CA VAL A 92 61.65 -86.64 -4.16
C VAL A 92 62.14 -87.98 -3.61
N VAL A 93 61.30 -89.00 -3.75
CA VAL A 93 61.64 -90.39 -3.42
C VAL A 93 61.82 -91.20 -4.71
N ARG A 94 62.94 -91.93 -4.80
CA ARG A 94 63.23 -92.86 -5.90
C ARG A 94 62.89 -94.29 -5.48
N LEU A 95 62.36 -95.08 -6.42
CA LEU A 95 62.13 -96.52 -6.25
C LEU A 95 63.48 -97.26 -6.29
N GLU A 96 63.81 -98.03 -5.26
CA GLU A 96 65.08 -98.77 -5.20
C GLU A 96 65.14 -99.94 -6.18
N SER A 97 64.01 -100.56 -6.47
CA SER A 97 63.88 -101.62 -7.46
C SER A 97 62.53 -101.56 -8.16
N LYS A 98 62.49 -102.04 -9.41
CA LYS A 98 61.27 -102.10 -10.22
C LYS A 98 61.20 -103.44 -10.92
N LYS A 99 60.01 -104.06 -10.89
CA LYS A 99 59.72 -105.26 -11.67
C LYS A 99 59.43 -104.85 -13.12
N GLU A 100 60.08 -105.49 -14.07
CA GLU A 100 59.77 -105.29 -15.48
C GLU A 100 58.41 -105.94 -15.82
N ALA A 101 57.66 -105.36 -16.77
CA ALA A 101 56.29 -105.76 -17.11
C ALA A 101 56.20 -107.07 -17.93
N SER A 102 57.05 -108.05 -17.62
CA SER A 102 56.99 -109.41 -18.16
C SER A 102 56.83 -110.39 -16.99
N PRO A 103 55.94 -111.39 -17.09
CA PRO A 103 55.57 -112.26 -15.96
C PRO A 103 56.72 -113.07 -15.35
N ASP A 104 57.90 -113.13 -15.99
CA ASP A 104 59.12 -113.80 -15.49
C ASP A 104 60.32 -112.85 -15.25
N ALA A 105 60.12 -111.53 -15.20
CA ALA A 105 61.24 -110.58 -15.08
C ALA A 105 61.76 -110.42 -13.64
N ALA A 106 63.09 -110.46 -13.49
CA ALA A 106 63.79 -110.18 -12.23
C ALA A 106 63.77 -108.68 -11.87
N ASP A 107 63.80 -108.39 -10.57
CA ASP A 107 63.77 -107.02 -10.04
C ASP A 107 65.03 -106.24 -10.44
N VAL A 108 64.87 -105.23 -11.30
CA VAL A 108 65.96 -104.34 -11.69
C VAL A 108 66.17 -103.33 -10.57
N ARG A 109 67.40 -103.22 -10.06
CA ARG A 109 67.75 -102.21 -9.04
C ARG A 109 68.10 -100.87 -9.68
N PHE A 110 67.72 -99.77 -9.04
CA PHE A 110 67.98 -98.41 -9.53
C PHE A 110 69.47 -98.16 -9.82
N ALA A 111 70.33 -98.60 -8.90
CA ALA A 111 71.78 -98.42 -8.96
C ALA A 111 72.53 -99.33 -9.95
N SER A 112 71.83 -100.24 -10.65
CA SER A 112 72.45 -101.12 -11.66
C SER A 112 72.95 -100.38 -12.90
N ASP A 113 72.46 -99.15 -13.15
CA ASP A 113 72.90 -98.28 -14.24
C ASP A 113 73.49 -96.98 -13.69
N PRO A 114 74.83 -96.76 -13.80
CA PRO A 114 75.48 -95.54 -13.34
C PRO A 114 74.94 -94.27 -14.01
N LYS A 115 74.47 -94.35 -15.27
CA LYS A 115 73.91 -93.19 -15.98
C LYS A 115 72.57 -92.77 -15.37
N ARG A 116 71.79 -93.71 -14.85
CA ARG A 116 70.52 -93.45 -14.17
C ARG A 116 70.72 -92.73 -12.84
N VAL A 117 71.73 -93.12 -12.07
CA VAL A 117 72.07 -92.49 -10.79
C VAL A 117 72.53 -91.04 -11.02
N ALA A 118 73.45 -90.82 -11.96
CA ALA A 118 73.92 -89.47 -12.29
C ALA A 118 72.79 -88.56 -12.81
N ALA A 119 71.92 -89.09 -13.69
CA ALA A 119 70.76 -88.34 -14.20
C ALA A 119 69.76 -87.97 -13.09
N PHE A 120 69.61 -88.80 -12.05
CA PHE A 120 68.77 -88.50 -10.91
C PHE A 120 69.34 -87.41 -10.01
N GLU A 121 70.62 -87.48 -9.65
CA GLU A 121 71.23 -86.43 -8.81
C GLU A 121 71.22 -85.08 -9.51
N GLN A 122 71.55 -85.04 -10.80
CA GLN A 122 71.51 -83.79 -11.59
C GLN A 122 70.09 -83.24 -11.71
N TRP A 123 69.10 -84.08 -12.04
CA TRP A 123 67.71 -83.64 -12.12
C TRP A 123 67.15 -83.22 -10.75
N LYS A 124 67.50 -83.95 -9.68
CA LYS A 124 67.08 -83.63 -8.30
C LYS A 124 67.60 -82.26 -7.88
N GLU A 125 68.84 -81.92 -8.20
CA GLU A 125 69.39 -80.58 -7.92
C GLU A 125 68.60 -79.47 -8.64
N HIS A 126 68.31 -79.63 -9.93
CA HIS A 126 67.50 -78.66 -10.69
C HIS A 126 66.07 -78.57 -10.17
N ARG A 127 65.47 -79.70 -9.78
CA ARG A 127 64.14 -79.78 -9.21
C ARG A 127 64.09 -79.12 -7.84
N ASP A 128 65.07 -79.36 -6.97
CA ASP A 128 65.11 -78.80 -5.63
C ASP A 128 65.36 -77.29 -5.68
N GLN A 129 66.12 -76.79 -6.67
CA GLN A 129 66.24 -75.35 -6.92
C GLN A 129 64.90 -74.76 -7.41
N TRP A 130 64.26 -75.38 -8.42
CA TRP A 130 62.92 -74.98 -8.85
C TRP A 130 61.91 -74.98 -7.68
N ALA A 131 61.92 -76.01 -6.84
CA ALA A 131 61.02 -76.13 -5.71
C ALA A 131 61.26 -75.02 -4.66
N LYS A 132 62.51 -74.58 -4.45
CA LYS A 132 62.82 -73.44 -3.59
C LYS A 132 62.25 -72.14 -4.14
N ASP A 133 62.36 -71.91 -5.46
CA ASP A 133 61.90 -70.69 -6.11
C ASP A 133 60.36 -70.67 -6.30
N GLU A 134 59.74 -71.84 -6.50
CA GLU A 134 58.30 -72.00 -6.73
C GLU A 134 57.47 -71.97 -5.44
N ARG A 135 58.01 -72.39 -4.28
CA ARG A 135 57.30 -72.41 -2.99
C ARG A 135 56.73 -71.02 -2.61
N PRO A 136 57.52 -69.92 -2.61
CA PRO A 136 57.00 -68.57 -2.35
C PRO A 136 55.96 -68.12 -3.38
N ALA A 137 56.11 -68.48 -4.65
CA ALA A 137 55.16 -68.13 -5.72
C ALA A 137 53.79 -68.78 -5.52
N ARG A 138 53.76 -70.05 -5.06
CA ARG A 138 52.51 -70.75 -4.73
C ARG A 138 51.86 -70.20 -3.47
N ALA A 139 52.64 -69.87 -2.44
CA ALA A 139 52.13 -69.19 -1.25
C ALA A 139 51.50 -67.83 -1.61
N ALA A 140 52.13 -67.06 -2.52
CA ALA A 140 51.56 -65.80 -3.01
C ALA A 140 50.27 -66.01 -3.84
N MET A 141 50.13 -67.16 -4.53
CA MET A 141 48.94 -67.48 -5.31
C MET A 141 47.76 -67.78 -4.37
N GLU A 142 47.98 -68.51 -3.29
CA GLU A 142 46.98 -68.78 -2.26
C GLU A 142 46.44 -67.46 -1.67
N ILE A 143 47.33 -66.52 -1.33
CA ILE A 143 46.93 -65.18 -0.86
C ILE A 143 46.12 -64.41 -1.91
N PHE A 144 46.46 -64.51 -3.20
CA PHE A 144 45.69 -63.87 -4.27
C PHE A 144 44.28 -64.44 -4.41
N GLU A 145 44.13 -65.77 -4.32
CA GLU A 145 42.84 -66.45 -4.38
C GLU A 145 41.96 -66.08 -3.17
N ASP A 146 42.54 -66.03 -1.97
CA ASP A 146 41.86 -65.59 -0.75
C ASP A 146 41.31 -64.16 -0.88
N PHE A 147 42.09 -63.23 -1.44
CA PHE A 147 41.65 -61.84 -1.65
C PHE A 147 40.57 -61.72 -2.73
N TYR A 148 40.57 -62.60 -3.72
CA TYR A 148 39.52 -62.65 -4.73
C TYR A 148 38.17 -63.07 -4.12
N GLU A 149 38.18 -64.08 -3.24
CA GLU A 149 36.98 -64.47 -2.49
C GLU A 149 36.51 -63.37 -1.52
N LEU A 150 37.47 -62.72 -0.83
CA LEU A 150 37.19 -61.61 0.08
C LEU A 150 36.52 -60.44 -0.66
N TYR A 151 37.04 -60.04 -1.83
CA TYR A 151 36.48 -58.97 -2.64
C TYR A 151 35.01 -59.23 -3.04
N GLY A 152 34.72 -60.43 -3.55
CA GLY A 152 33.37 -60.81 -3.94
C GLY A 152 32.39 -60.92 -2.77
N ARG A 153 32.87 -61.12 -1.55
CA ARG A 153 32.06 -61.06 -0.33
C ARG A 153 31.78 -59.61 0.08
N VAL A 154 32.79 -58.76 0.07
CA VAL A 154 32.66 -57.33 0.42
C VAL A 154 31.72 -56.60 -0.53
N GLU A 155 31.76 -56.84 -1.84
CA GLU A 155 30.80 -56.21 -2.78
C GLU A 155 29.33 -56.57 -2.49
N ARG A 156 29.06 -57.84 -2.14
CA ARG A 156 27.68 -58.32 -1.88
C ARG A 156 27.14 -57.87 -0.53
N GLU A 157 28.02 -57.70 0.45
CA GLU A 157 27.68 -57.42 1.84
C GLU A 157 28.25 -56.06 2.31
N ALA A 158 28.50 -55.12 1.40
CA ALA A 158 29.19 -53.84 1.68
C ALA A 158 28.52 -53.00 2.78
N GLU A 159 27.21 -53.14 2.96
CA GLU A 159 26.46 -52.47 4.04
C GLU A 159 26.62 -53.15 5.42
N ARG A 160 27.11 -54.40 5.44
CA ARG A 160 27.16 -55.27 6.63
C ARG A 160 28.57 -55.58 7.11
N VAL A 161 29.57 -55.58 6.23
CA VAL A 161 30.95 -55.92 6.57
C VAL A 161 31.93 -54.87 6.09
N GLU A 162 33.06 -54.76 6.77
CA GLU A 162 34.17 -53.89 6.41
C GLU A 162 35.50 -54.58 6.71
N ILE A 163 36.54 -54.21 5.94
CA ILE A 163 37.91 -54.70 6.13
C ILE A 163 38.64 -53.71 7.03
N VAL A 164 39.35 -54.25 8.02
CA VAL A 164 40.03 -53.46 9.04
C VAL A 164 41.45 -53.97 9.21
N LEU A 165 42.37 -53.02 9.38
CA LEU A 165 43.72 -53.23 9.86
C LEU A 165 43.75 -53.00 11.36
N GLY A 166 44.09 -54.03 12.13
CA GLY A 166 44.22 -53.98 13.57
C GLY A 166 45.67 -54.06 14.02
N ASP A 167 46.01 -53.34 15.08
CA ASP A 167 47.27 -53.51 15.81
C ASP A 167 47.07 -53.28 17.33
N GLY A 168 48.11 -53.56 18.12
CA GLY A 168 48.06 -53.53 19.58
C GLY A 168 47.19 -54.67 20.12
N ILE A 169 47.64 -55.92 19.94
CA ILE A 169 46.92 -57.10 20.41
C ILE A 169 46.88 -57.09 21.93
N LEU A 170 45.69 -56.85 22.50
CA LEU A 170 45.44 -56.94 23.93
C LEU A 170 45.14 -58.39 24.31
N SER A 171 45.99 -58.98 25.16
CA SER A 171 45.74 -60.25 25.85
C SER A 171 45.41 -59.98 27.32
N TRP A 172 44.21 -60.34 27.76
CA TRP A 172 43.78 -60.12 29.15
C TRP A 172 42.72 -61.13 29.60
N ARG A 173 43.02 -61.89 30.65
CA ARG A 173 42.07 -62.83 31.26
C ARG A 173 41.14 -62.10 32.24
N ARG A 174 39.84 -62.20 32.00
CA ARG A 174 38.80 -61.52 32.77
C ARG A 174 37.66 -62.47 33.19
N PRO A 175 36.96 -62.23 34.31
CA PRO A 175 35.80 -63.02 34.71
C PRO A 175 34.71 -63.08 33.63
N GLU A 176 34.57 -62.00 32.86
CA GLU A 176 33.58 -61.89 31.80
C GLU A 176 33.96 -62.70 30.56
N GLY A 177 35.25 -63.03 30.37
CA GLY A 177 35.82 -63.78 29.25
C GLY A 177 37.18 -63.23 28.80
N THR A 178 38.08 -64.09 28.34
CA THR A 178 39.42 -63.70 27.88
C THR A 178 39.36 -62.80 26.64
N VAL A 179 40.12 -61.70 26.66
CA VAL A 179 40.34 -60.82 25.51
C VAL A 179 41.65 -61.19 24.83
N HIS A 180 41.60 -61.35 23.51
CA HIS A 180 42.76 -61.50 22.63
C HIS A 180 42.43 -60.88 21.26
N HIS A 181 42.49 -59.55 21.17
CA HIS A 181 42.02 -58.79 20.01
C HIS A 181 42.84 -57.50 19.81
N PRO A 182 43.08 -57.04 18.57
CA PRO A 182 43.63 -55.71 18.32
C PRO A 182 42.72 -54.61 18.88
N ILE A 183 43.33 -53.57 19.45
CA ILE A 183 42.59 -52.45 20.05
C ILE A 183 42.71 -51.17 19.24
N LEU A 184 43.70 -51.03 18.35
CA LEU A 184 43.81 -49.96 17.39
C LEU A 184 43.35 -50.44 16.02
N LEU A 185 42.34 -49.82 15.44
CA LEU A 185 41.67 -50.30 14.24
C LEU A 185 41.61 -49.20 13.17
N GLN A 186 42.18 -49.43 11.99
CA GLN A 186 42.06 -48.57 10.82
C GLN A 186 41.18 -49.24 9.76
N ARG A 187 40.16 -48.53 9.26
CA ARG A 187 39.31 -49.06 8.18
C ARG A 187 40.05 -48.98 6.85
N LEU A 188 39.90 -50.03 6.06
CA LEU A 188 40.53 -50.14 4.74
C LEU A 188 39.48 -50.28 3.64
N GLN A 189 39.82 -49.76 2.46
CA GLN A 189 39.09 -49.98 1.23
C GLN A 189 39.84 -51.02 0.39
N LEU A 190 39.11 -52.05 -0.07
CA LEU A 190 39.61 -53.05 -1.00
C LEU A 190 39.12 -52.74 -2.41
N SER A 191 40.05 -52.58 -3.33
CA SER A 191 39.76 -52.37 -4.76
C SER A 191 40.43 -53.45 -5.62
N PHE A 192 39.81 -53.78 -6.74
CA PHE A 192 40.33 -54.72 -7.73
C PHE A 192 40.47 -54.04 -9.08
N SER A 193 41.65 -54.12 -9.69
CA SER A 193 41.89 -53.66 -11.06
C SER A 193 41.78 -54.83 -12.05
N PRO A 194 40.82 -54.83 -12.99
CA PRO A 194 40.70 -55.91 -13.98
C PRO A 194 41.76 -55.82 -15.08
N SER A 195 42.29 -54.63 -15.36
CA SER A 195 43.28 -54.39 -16.44
C SER A 195 44.67 -54.93 -16.07
N VAL A 196 45.02 -54.89 -14.79
CA VAL A 196 46.18 -55.53 -14.19
C VAL A 196 45.65 -56.30 -12.98
N PRO A 197 45.47 -57.64 -13.04
CA PRO A 197 44.83 -58.44 -11.98
C PRO A 197 45.55 -58.29 -10.63
N GLU A 198 45.18 -57.26 -9.89
CA GLU A 198 45.84 -56.78 -8.68
C GLU A 198 44.78 -56.23 -7.72
N PHE A 199 44.88 -56.64 -6.47
CA PHE A 199 44.12 -56.09 -5.36
C PHE A 199 44.93 -55.02 -4.66
N THR A 200 44.28 -53.90 -4.33
CA THR A 200 44.89 -52.82 -3.54
C THR A 200 44.05 -52.55 -2.31
N LEU A 201 44.68 -52.60 -1.14
CA LEU A 201 44.16 -52.12 0.12
C LEU A 201 44.70 -50.71 0.40
N THR A 202 43.81 -49.75 0.59
CA THR A 202 44.14 -48.37 0.97
C THR A 202 43.44 -48.00 2.28
N GLU A 203 44.02 -47.09 3.06
CA GLU A 203 43.36 -46.53 4.23
C GLU A 203 42.16 -45.67 3.79
N THR A 204 41.07 -45.70 4.55
CA THR A 204 39.94 -44.77 4.33
C THR A 204 40.16 -43.47 5.11
N GLU A 205 39.39 -42.42 4.81
CA GLU A 205 39.42 -41.15 5.56
C GLU A 205 38.89 -41.26 7.01
N HIS A 206 38.52 -42.46 7.43
CA HIS A 206 38.06 -42.69 8.79
C HIS A 206 39.26 -42.64 9.74
N PRO A 207 39.15 -41.94 10.88
CA PRO A 207 40.22 -41.89 11.86
C PRO A 207 40.42 -43.28 12.47
N VAL A 208 41.62 -43.51 12.97
CA VAL A 208 41.97 -44.74 13.69
C VAL A 208 41.09 -44.85 14.93
N GLU A 209 40.45 -46.00 15.07
CA GLU A 209 39.47 -46.29 16.10
C GLU A 209 40.11 -47.07 17.25
N LEU A 210 39.89 -46.61 18.49
CA LEU A 210 40.11 -47.44 19.67
C LEU A 210 38.90 -48.38 19.83
N TYR A 211 39.11 -49.69 19.84
CA TYR A 211 38.05 -50.69 19.99
C TYR A 211 37.52 -50.77 21.43
N SER A 212 36.90 -49.67 21.86
CA SER A 212 36.45 -49.41 23.22
C SER A 212 35.31 -50.32 23.68
N ALA A 213 34.61 -50.97 22.75
CA ALA A 213 33.57 -51.94 23.02
C ALA A 213 34.06 -53.11 23.91
N LEU A 214 35.35 -53.45 23.87
CA LEU A 214 35.94 -54.47 24.75
C LEU A 214 35.83 -54.09 26.24
N PHE A 215 35.90 -52.80 26.57
CA PHE A 215 35.98 -52.30 27.94
C PHE A 215 34.60 -51.99 28.56
N GLN A 216 33.55 -51.84 27.74
CA GLN A 216 32.21 -51.44 28.21
C GLN A 216 31.62 -52.40 29.25
N SER A 217 31.93 -53.70 29.14
CA SER A 217 31.46 -54.72 30.08
C SER A 217 32.37 -54.94 31.30
N MET A 218 33.48 -54.21 31.43
CA MET A 218 34.48 -54.39 32.50
C MET A 218 34.30 -53.33 33.59
N LEU A 219 33.77 -53.72 34.77
CA LEU A 219 33.38 -52.80 35.84
C LEU A 219 34.55 -52.10 36.55
N ASP A 220 35.75 -52.65 36.48
CA ASP A 220 36.97 -52.18 37.13
C ASP A 220 37.89 -51.37 36.20
N VAL A 221 37.50 -51.19 34.93
CA VAL A 221 38.17 -50.28 34.01
C VAL A 221 37.54 -48.89 34.12
N ASP A 222 38.37 -47.87 34.33
CA ASP A 222 37.88 -46.48 34.39
C ASP A 222 37.48 -46.00 32.99
N GLY A 223 36.17 -45.92 32.74
CA GLY A 223 35.62 -45.43 31.47
C GLY A 223 36.04 -44.00 31.11
N ARG A 224 36.37 -43.14 32.10
CA ARG A 224 36.89 -41.78 31.82
C ARG A 224 38.33 -41.80 31.31
N ALA A 225 39.13 -42.78 31.74
CA ALA A 225 40.48 -42.98 31.23
C ALA A 225 40.42 -43.46 29.76
N ILE A 226 39.55 -44.43 29.45
CA ILE A 226 39.31 -44.89 28.07
C ILE A 226 38.82 -43.76 27.16
N GLY A 227 37.91 -42.92 27.65
CA GLY A 227 37.44 -41.74 26.92
C GLY A 227 38.60 -40.80 26.55
N ARG A 228 39.49 -40.48 27.50
CA ARG A 228 40.68 -39.64 27.24
C ARG A 228 41.63 -40.28 26.22
N CYS A 229 41.84 -41.59 26.28
CA CYS A 229 42.69 -42.28 25.29
C CYS A 229 42.08 -42.27 23.89
N ARG A 230 40.75 -42.33 23.77
CA ARG A 230 40.07 -42.18 22.48
C ARG A 230 40.22 -40.76 21.94
N ASP A 231 40.02 -39.76 22.78
CA ASP A 231 40.13 -38.35 22.38
C ASP A 231 41.60 -38.00 22.01
N GLU A 232 42.60 -38.56 22.72
CA GLU A 232 44.03 -38.48 22.37
C GLU A 232 44.33 -39.15 21.01
N LEU A 233 43.72 -40.31 20.75
CA LEU A 233 43.87 -41.03 19.48
C LEU A 233 43.34 -40.23 18.30
N GLU A 234 42.18 -39.59 18.45
CA GLU A 234 41.56 -38.76 17.41
C GLU A 234 42.35 -37.47 17.10
N GLN A 235 43.13 -36.94 18.06
CA GLN A 235 43.87 -35.68 17.91
C GLN A 235 45.30 -35.83 17.39
N GLU A 236 46.01 -36.87 17.82
CA GLU A 236 47.46 -37.02 17.61
C GLU A 236 47.81 -37.91 16.39
N GLY A 237 46.83 -38.52 15.71
CA GLY A 237 47.01 -39.15 14.40
C GLY A 237 47.81 -40.46 14.37
N TYR A 238 47.71 -41.30 15.41
CA TYR A 238 48.41 -42.59 15.45
C TYR A 238 47.88 -43.59 14.40
N SER A 239 48.75 -44.40 13.80
CA SER A 239 48.39 -45.45 12.81
C SER A 239 48.73 -46.86 13.29
N PRO A 240 47.94 -47.92 12.94
CA PRO A 240 48.28 -49.32 13.20
C PRO A 240 49.57 -49.83 12.53
N LEU A 241 50.12 -49.09 11.56
CA LEU A 241 51.45 -49.34 10.98
C LEU A 241 52.47 -48.27 11.39
N GLY A 242 52.13 -47.45 12.37
CA GLY A 242 52.94 -46.32 12.80
C GLY A 242 54.19 -46.70 13.59
N ASP A 243 55.09 -45.72 13.72
CA ASP A 243 56.42 -45.89 14.34
C ASP A 243 56.36 -45.79 15.89
N SER A 244 57.40 -45.25 16.52
CA SER A 244 57.55 -45.18 17.99
C SER A 244 56.41 -44.46 18.72
N LEU A 245 55.69 -43.54 18.06
CA LEU A 245 54.58 -42.80 18.65
C LEU A 245 53.37 -43.71 18.98
N THR A 246 53.00 -44.62 18.07
CA THR A 246 51.95 -45.61 18.31
C THR A 246 52.34 -46.56 19.45
N SER A 247 53.62 -46.94 19.51
CA SER A 247 54.16 -47.78 20.58
C SER A 247 54.04 -47.10 21.96
N ASP A 248 54.38 -45.81 22.04
CA ASP A 248 54.25 -45.02 23.28
C ASP A 248 52.79 -44.87 23.72
N PHE A 249 51.87 -44.66 22.78
CA PHE A 249 50.44 -44.64 23.08
C PHE A 249 49.95 -45.96 23.67
N LEU A 250 50.27 -47.10 23.05
CA LEU A 250 49.88 -48.43 23.53
C LEU A 250 50.48 -48.73 24.92
N LYS A 251 51.72 -48.28 25.16
CA LYS A 251 52.39 -48.40 26.46
C LYS A 251 51.70 -47.56 27.54
N ARG A 252 51.24 -46.34 27.22
CA ARG A 252 50.44 -45.52 28.14
C ARG A 252 49.08 -46.17 28.40
N LEU A 253 48.41 -46.66 27.35
CA LEU A 253 47.09 -47.27 27.42
C LEU A 253 47.08 -48.49 28.34
N VAL A 254 48.03 -49.43 28.19
CA VAL A 254 48.06 -50.66 29.00
C VAL A 254 48.28 -50.38 30.50
N VAL A 255 49.05 -49.34 30.85
CA VAL A 255 49.27 -48.91 32.25
C VAL A 255 48.02 -48.23 32.83
N GLN A 256 47.24 -47.54 32.00
CA GLN A 256 45.95 -47.00 32.42
C GLN A 256 44.90 -48.09 32.66
N LEU A 257 44.95 -49.20 31.91
CA LEU A 257 44.09 -50.36 32.13
C LEU A 257 44.43 -51.10 33.44
N SER A 258 45.71 -51.20 33.81
CA SER A 258 46.15 -51.78 35.07
C SER A 258 47.54 -51.26 35.47
N PRO A 259 47.80 -50.99 36.77
CA PRO A 259 49.15 -50.66 37.25
C PRO A 259 50.21 -51.73 36.98
N ARG A 260 49.79 -52.96 36.68
CA ARG A 260 50.66 -54.10 36.32
C ARG A 260 50.58 -54.45 34.82
N GLY A 261 50.09 -53.53 34.00
CA GLY A 261 50.04 -53.70 32.55
C GLY A 261 51.42 -53.80 31.93
N GLU A 262 51.57 -54.68 30.94
CA GLU A 262 52.85 -54.92 30.25
C GLU A 262 52.71 -54.64 28.76
N PHE A 263 53.70 -53.92 28.20
CA PHE A 263 53.79 -53.66 26.77
C PHE A 263 54.91 -54.52 26.15
N ILE A 264 54.61 -55.17 25.04
CA ILE A 264 55.53 -56.07 24.31
C ILE A 264 55.90 -55.40 22.98
N GLU A 265 57.17 -55.04 22.82
CA GLU A 265 57.67 -54.28 21.67
C GLU A 265 57.58 -55.04 20.33
N SER A 266 57.59 -56.38 20.36
CA SER A 266 57.49 -57.19 19.14
C SER A 266 56.72 -58.47 19.39
N GLY A 267 55.65 -58.67 18.60
CA GLY A 267 54.83 -59.87 18.62
C GLY A 267 53.57 -59.73 19.47
N ALA A 268 52.58 -60.57 19.17
CA ALA A 268 51.38 -60.70 19.98
C ALA A 268 51.70 -61.37 21.33
N PRO A 269 51.08 -60.97 22.46
CA PRO A 269 51.35 -61.59 23.75
C PRO A 269 50.98 -63.08 23.80
N GLU A 270 51.92 -63.93 24.25
CA GLU A 270 51.67 -65.38 24.39
C GLU A 270 51.02 -65.74 25.72
N GLY A 271 49.92 -66.50 25.68
CA GLY A 271 49.19 -67.01 26.85
C GLY A 271 48.20 -66.02 27.48
N GLU A 272 47.37 -66.52 28.41
CA GLU A 272 46.34 -65.73 29.08
C GLU A 272 46.76 -65.39 30.52
N THR A 273 46.88 -64.10 30.84
CA THR A 273 47.30 -63.60 32.16
C THR A 273 46.24 -62.74 32.82
N GLU A 274 46.23 -62.68 34.16
CA GLU A 274 45.31 -61.83 34.93
C GLU A 274 45.59 -60.32 34.76
N ASN A 275 46.82 -59.95 34.40
CA ASN A 275 47.18 -58.57 34.05
C ASN A 275 47.11 -58.36 32.52
N PRO A 276 46.71 -57.17 32.04
CA PRO A 276 46.63 -56.87 30.62
C PRO A 276 48.01 -56.77 30.00
N ARG A 277 48.18 -57.40 28.84
CA ARG A 277 49.39 -57.29 28.02
C ARG A 277 49.04 -56.83 26.63
N VAL A 278 49.77 -55.87 26.08
CA VAL A 278 49.54 -55.34 24.73
C VAL A 278 50.82 -55.53 23.92
N GLY A 279 50.72 -56.19 22.78
CA GLY A 279 51.85 -56.42 21.87
C GLY A 279 51.57 -55.93 20.44
N ILE A 280 52.61 -55.45 19.76
CA ILE A 280 52.53 -54.98 18.38
C ILE A 280 52.60 -56.17 17.41
N GLN A 281 51.52 -56.38 16.67
CA GLN A 281 51.40 -57.42 15.65
C GLN A 281 50.23 -57.09 14.71
N PRO A 282 50.48 -56.39 13.61
CA PRO A 282 49.43 -55.99 12.67
C PRO A 282 48.69 -57.19 12.06
N VAL A 283 47.36 -57.06 11.94
CA VAL A 283 46.46 -58.08 11.41
C VAL A 283 45.36 -57.45 10.56
N LEU A 284 45.10 -58.02 9.39
CA LEU A 284 43.94 -57.70 8.57
C LEU A 284 42.79 -58.61 8.97
N PHE A 285 41.58 -58.07 9.10
CA PHE A 285 40.40 -58.89 9.36
C PHE A 285 39.12 -58.24 8.83
N LEU A 286 38.12 -59.09 8.59
CA LEU A 286 36.78 -58.66 8.19
C LEU A 286 35.89 -58.59 9.43
N ARG A 287 35.24 -57.44 9.70
CA ARG A 287 34.28 -57.30 10.81
C ARG A 287 32.91 -56.84 10.32
N ALA A 288 31.89 -57.01 11.14
CA ALA A 288 30.57 -56.46 10.86
C ALA A 288 30.57 -54.93 11.07
N ARG A 289 29.95 -54.17 10.16
CA ARG A 289 29.80 -52.71 10.28
C ARG A 289 28.99 -52.36 11.52
N THR A 290 29.52 -51.46 12.34
CA THR A 290 28.78 -50.82 13.41
C THR A 290 27.88 -49.76 12.81
N LEU A 291 26.59 -50.08 12.64
CA LEU A 291 25.57 -49.20 12.03
C LEU A 291 25.29 -47.90 12.83
N GLY A 292 26.11 -47.56 13.83
CA GLY A 292 26.00 -46.31 14.58
C GLY A 292 24.71 -46.14 15.40
N PHE A 293 23.83 -47.14 15.45
CA PHE A 293 22.52 -47.02 16.12
C PHE A 293 22.63 -46.56 17.57
N ALA A 294 23.65 -47.00 18.30
CA ALA A 294 23.84 -46.55 19.68
C ALA A 294 24.11 -45.04 19.76
N ALA A 295 25.07 -44.55 18.97
CA ALA A 295 25.39 -43.13 18.90
C ALA A 295 24.20 -42.29 18.38
N ALA A 296 23.48 -42.77 17.37
CA ALA A 296 22.28 -42.10 16.87
C ALA A 296 21.15 -42.06 17.92
N ILE A 297 20.92 -43.14 18.66
CA ILE A 297 19.93 -43.19 19.74
C ILE A 297 20.34 -42.26 20.88
N GLU A 298 21.61 -42.24 21.27
CA GLU A 298 22.12 -41.31 22.30
C GLU A 298 21.96 -39.85 21.87
N ALA A 299 22.29 -39.53 20.61
CA ALA A 299 22.08 -38.19 20.06
C ALA A 299 20.60 -37.79 20.04
N VAL A 300 19.70 -38.71 19.65
CA VAL A 300 18.25 -38.49 19.71
C VAL A 300 17.79 -38.31 21.16
N LEU A 301 18.29 -39.11 22.10
CA LEU A 301 17.95 -38.97 23.53
C LEU A 301 18.43 -37.64 24.11
N GLU A 302 19.59 -37.14 23.68
CA GLU A 302 20.11 -35.84 24.08
C GLU A 302 19.28 -34.69 23.47
N ASP A 303 18.91 -34.77 22.18
CA ASP A 303 18.00 -33.81 21.52
C ASP A 303 16.66 -33.76 22.26
N LEU A 304 16.08 -34.93 22.54
CA LEU A 304 14.80 -35.07 23.25
C LEU A 304 14.81 -34.51 24.68
N ARG A 305 15.98 -34.31 25.32
CA ARG A 305 16.04 -33.69 26.66
C ARG A 305 15.73 -32.21 26.65
N SER A 306 15.94 -31.54 25.51
CA SER A 306 15.80 -30.08 25.40
C SER A 306 14.77 -29.64 24.35
N ARG A 307 14.23 -30.59 23.58
CA ARG A 307 13.30 -30.31 22.48
C ARG A 307 11.84 -30.44 22.89
N ASP A 308 11.10 -29.34 22.73
CA ASP A 308 9.66 -29.26 23.04
C ASP A 308 8.74 -29.44 21.82
N ASP A 309 9.28 -29.50 20.59
CA ASP A 309 8.52 -29.42 19.33
C ASP A 309 8.61 -30.70 18.46
N LEU A 310 7.98 -31.78 18.90
CA LEU A 310 7.99 -33.05 18.15
C LEU A 310 7.04 -33.05 16.94
N PRO A 311 7.49 -33.53 15.76
CA PRO A 311 6.63 -33.65 14.58
C PRO A 311 5.42 -34.56 14.83
N TRP A 312 4.23 -34.10 14.43
CA TRP A 312 2.99 -34.87 14.57
C TRP A 312 3.01 -36.22 13.86
N SER A 313 3.79 -36.39 12.80
CA SER A 313 3.96 -37.69 12.15
C SER A 313 4.61 -38.73 13.06
N LEU A 314 5.53 -38.34 13.94
CA LEU A 314 6.12 -39.24 14.94
C LEU A 314 5.15 -39.49 16.11
N LEU A 315 4.43 -38.45 16.54
CA LEU A 315 3.41 -38.56 17.60
C LEU A 315 2.25 -39.48 17.18
N ASN A 316 1.85 -39.44 15.91
CA ASN A 316 0.82 -40.31 15.35
C ASN A 316 1.26 -41.79 15.34
N ILE A 317 2.53 -42.09 15.07
CA ILE A 317 3.07 -43.46 15.13
C ILE A 317 2.96 -44.05 16.54
N VAL A 318 3.09 -43.23 17.59
CA VAL A 318 2.93 -43.65 18.99
C VAL A 318 1.48 -43.57 19.49
N GLY A 319 0.52 -43.29 18.61
CA GLY A 319 -0.92 -43.31 18.90
C GLY A 319 -1.50 -42.00 19.43
N LEU A 320 -0.78 -40.88 19.30
CA LEU A 320 -1.31 -39.55 19.58
C LEU A 320 -1.90 -38.95 18.31
N GLU A 321 -3.21 -38.76 18.31
CA GLU A 321 -3.89 -38.14 17.18
C GLU A 321 -3.52 -36.65 17.10
N PRO A 322 -3.23 -36.12 15.89
CA PRO A 322 -3.07 -34.69 15.71
C PRO A 322 -4.35 -33.95 16.14
N PRO A 323 -4.26 -32.72 16.66
CA PRO A 323 -5.43 -31.89 16.88
C PRO A 323 -6.21 -31.84 15.58
N SER A 324 -7.52 -32.07 15.67
CA SER A 324 -8.45 -32.06 14.54
C SER A 324 -8.26 -30.76 13.77
N THR A 325 -7.47 -30.82 12.70
CA THR A 325 -7.41 -29.77 11.69
C THR A 325 -8.70 -29.95 10.90
N GLU A 326 -9.32 -28.88 10.43
CA GLU A 326 -10.55 -28.95 9.64
C GLU A 326 -10.29 -29.65 8.29
N GLU A 327 -10.10 -30.97 8.30
CA GLU A 327 -9.66 -31.78 7.16
C GLU A 327 -10.79 -31.99 6.14
N GLU A 328 -12.03 -31.64 6.47
CA GLU A 328 -13.19 -31.77 5.60
C GLU A 328 -13.59 -30.48 4.86
N THR A 329 -13.04 -29.31 5.22
CA THR A 329 -13.40 -28.01 4.58
C THR A 329 -12.53 -27.67 3.37
N LEU A 330 -11.33 -28.26 3.24
CA LEU A 330 -10.35 -27.95 2.17
C LEU A 330 -10.71 -28.51 0.79
N ASP A 331 -11.43 -29.64 0.70
CA ASP A 331 -11.89 -30.20 -0.58
C ASP A 331 -13.18 -29.51 -1.11
N ARG A 332 -13.81 -28.65 -0.30
CA ARG A 332 -15.04 -27.91 -0.61
C ARG A 332 -14.88 -26.38 -0.63
N SER A 333 -13.66 -25.86 -0.45
CA SER A 333 -13.43 -24.41 -0.42
C SER A 333 -13.46 -23.81 -1.84
N PRO A 334 -14.01 -22.60 -2.01
CA PRO A 334 -13.99 -21.88 -3.28
C PRO A 334 -12.59 -21.41 -3.71
N ASP A 335 -11.59 -21.50 -2.82
CA ASP A 335 -10.18 -21.15 -3.11
C ASP A 335 -9.36 -22.34 -3.65
N ARG A 336 -10.01 -23.46 -4.00
CA ARG A 336 -9.34 -24.65 -4.55
C ARG A 336 -8.45 -24.31 -5.76
N ASP A 337 -8.94 -23.48 -6.67
CA ASP A 337 -8.22 -23.12 -7.89
C ASP A 337 -7.03 -22.19 -7.60
N LYS A 338 -7.10 -21.37 -6.55
CA LYS A 338 -5.96 -20.55 -6.10
C LYS A 338 -4.90 -21.40 -5.41
N ALA A 339 -5.30 -22.33 -4.55
CA ALA A 339 -4.35 -23.23 -3.89
C ALA A 339 -3.65 -24.17 -4.88
N ASP A 340 -4.35 -24.66 -5.92
CA ASP A 340 -3.72 -25.42 -7.01
C ASP A 340 -2.78 -24.55 -7.86
N ALA A 341 -3.04 -23.24 -7.92
CA ALA A 341 -2.19 -22.27 -8.59
C ALA A 341 -0.91 -21.92 -7.82
N ASP A 342 -0.74 -22.30 -6.56
CA ASP A 342 0.51 -22.02 -5.82
C ASP A 342 1.48 -23.22 -5.86
N ILE A 343 1.01 -24.40 -6.26
CA ILE A 343 1.82 -25.61 -6.37
C ILE A 343 2.72 -25.53 -7.62
N LEU A 344 4.03 -25.63 -7.41
CA LEU A 344 5.07 -25.52 -8.44
C LEU A 344 5.71 -26.88 -8.75
N LEU A 345 5.04 -27.68 -9.59
CA LEU A 345 5.57 -28.98 -10.01
C LEU A 345 6.48 -28.83 -11.23
N SER A 346 7.61 -29.53 -11.22
CA SER A 346 8.63 -29.44 -12.27
C SER A 346 8.28 -30.21 -13.55
N LYS A 347 7.26 -31.08 -13.51
CA LYS A 347 6.76 -31.85 -14.65
C LYS A 347 5.24 -31.96 -14.64
N PRO A 348 4.59 -32.28 -15.78
CA PRO A 348 3.14 -32.45 -15.85
C PRO A 348 2.62 -33.40 -14.79
N ALA A 349 1.52 -33.02 -14.15
CA ALA A 349 0.94 -33.75 -13.03
C ALA A 349 -0.54 -33.98 -13.23
N ASN A 350 -1.03 -35.09 -12.67
CA ASN A 350 -2.46 -35.36 -12.61
C ASN A 350 -3.08 -34.74 -11.35
N PRO A 351 -4.44 -34.65 -11.27
CA PRO A 351 -5.11 -34.06 -10.11
C PRO A 351 -4.76 -34.73 -8.78
N GLU A 352 -4.47 -36.03 -8.76
CA GLU A 352 -4.08 -36.73 -7.53
C GLU A 352 -2.68 -36.34 -7.05
N GLN A 353 -1.73 -36.11 -7.96
CA GLN A 353 -0.39 -35.62 -7.61
C GLN A 353 -0.43 -34.20 -7.05
N VAL A 354 -1.30 -33.34 -7.59
CA VAL A 354 -1.55 -32.00 -7.07
C VAL A 354 -2.16 -32.08 -5.66
N ARG A 355 -3.11 -32.99 -5.44
CA ARG A 355 -3.71 -33.25 -4.12
C ARG A 355 -2.66 -33.70 -3.09
N ILE A 356 -1.70 -34.53 -3.49
CA ILE A 356 -0.61 -34.98 -2.62
C ILE A 356 0.28 -33.79 -2.20
N ALA A 357 0.64 -32.90 -3.13
CA ALA A 357 1.43 -31.71 -2.82
C ALA A 357 0.70 -30.80 -1.82
N ARG A 358 -0.58 -30.50 -2.07
CA ARG A 358 -1.43 -29.70 -1.16
C ARG A 358 -1.52 -30.28 0.26
N ARG A 359 -1.72 -31.61 0.36
CA ARG A 359 -1.79 -32.28 1.67
C ARG A 359 -0.45 -32.22 2.40
N THR A 360 0.66 -32.15 1.67
CA THR A 360 2.01 -32.08 2.24
C THR A 360 2.29 -30.72 2.89
N GLU A 361 1.69 -29.64 2.39
CA GLU A 361 1.79 -28.30 2.99
C GLU A 361 1.09 -28.20 4.36
N HIS A 362 -0.03 -28.92 4.52
CA HIS A 362 -0.92 -28.74 5.68
C HIS A 362 -0.87 -29.91 6.69
N ALA A 363 -0.42 -31.09 6.28
CA ALA A 363 -0.33 -32.26 7.13
C ALA A 363 1.12 -32.56 7.52
N GLY A 364 1.35 -32.89 8.80
CA GLY A 364 2.66 -33.31 9.31
C GLY A 364 3.19 -34.63 8.73
N GLY A 365 2.40 -35.31 7.88
CA GLY A 365 2.80 -36.48 7.10
C GLY A 365 1.69 -36.92 6.13
N VAL A 366 2.08 -37.43 4.95
CA VAL A 366 1.12 -37.88 3.91
C VAL A 366 1.44 -39.33 3.51
N LEU A 367 0.45 -40.21 3.61
CA LEU A 367 0.55 -41.59 3.16
C LEU A 367 0.12 -41.72 1.69
N VAL A 368 1.05 -42.11 0.81
CA VAL A 368 0.79 -42.29 -0.62
C VAL A 368 0.75 -43.77 -1.01
N GLN A 369 -0.46 -44.28 -1.25
CA GLN A 369 -0.66 -45.63 -1.76
C GLN A 369 -0.71 -45.63 -3.29
N GLY A 370 -0.13 -46.66 -3.91
CA GLY A 370 -0.12 -46.82 -5.37
C GLY A 370 0.37 -48.21 -5.77
N PRO A 371 -0.25 -48.87 -6.77
CA PRO A 371 0.24 -50.11 -7.35
C PRO A 371 1.69 -49.99 -7.89
N PRO A 372 2.44 -51.10 -8.01
CA PRO A 372 3.77 -51.05 -8.62
C PRO A 372 3.71 -50.49 -10.04
N GLY A 373 4.57 -49.50 -10.35
CA GLY A 373 4.63 -48.86 -11.68
C GLY A 373 3.80 -47.57 -11.83
N THR A 374 2.98 -47.17 -10.87
CA THR A 374 2.09 -45.99 -10.99
C THR A 374 2.77 -44.64 -10.69
N GLY A 375 4.04 -44.49 -11.06
CA GLY A 375 4.71 -43.19 -11.02
C GLY A 375 5.04 -42.63 -9.64
N LYS A 376 5.11 -43.43 -8.56
CA LYS A 376 5.52 -42.93 -7.22
C LYS A 376 6.84 -42.17 -7.24
N THR A 377 7.84 -42.72 -7.93
CA THR A 377 9.15 -42.08 -8.11
C THR A 377 9.03 -40.75 -8.87
N TYR A 378 8.10 -40.66 -9.83
CA TYR A 378 7.82 -39.43 -10.57
C TYR A 378 7.14 -38.38 -9.68
N THR A 379 6.17 -38.81 -8.85
CA THR A 379 5.54 -37.96 -7.84
C THR A 379 6.58 -37.41 -6.86
N ILE A 380 7.52 -38.24 -6.40
CA ILE A 380 8.62 -37.78 -5.52
C ILE A 380 9.47 -36.70 -6.22
N GLY A 381 9.82 -36.89 -7.50
CA GLY A 381 10.57 -35.87 -8.26
C GLY A 381 9.83 -34.53 -8.40
N ASN A 382 8.51 -34.59 -8.62
CA ASN A 382 7.66 -33.40 -8.68
C ASN A 382 7.54 -32.70 -7.32
N LEU A 383 7.38 -33.46 -6.23
CA LEU A 383 7.35 -32.91 -4.87
C LEU A 383 8.68 -32.28 -4.46
N ILE A 384 9.82 -32.89 -4.84
CA ILE A 384 11.15 -32.28 -4.62
C ILE A 384 11.21 -30.90 -5.29
N GLY A 385 10.74 -30.78 -6.54
CA GLY A 385 10.72 -29.50 -7.25
C GLY A 385 9.91 -28.43 -6.49
N HIS A 386 8.73 -28.80 -6.01
CA HIS A 386 7.85 -27.90 -5.27
C HIS A 386 8.43 -27.50 -3.91
N LEU A 387 8.91 -28.45 -3.10
CA LEU A 387 9.51 -28.17 -1.78
C LEU A 387 10.76 -27.30 -1.90
N LEU A 388 11.57 -27.50 -2.95
CA LEU A 388 12.72 -26.64 -3.23
C LEU A 388 12.30 -25.23 -3.65
N ALA A 389 11.21 -25.08 -4.41
CA ALA A 389 10.67 -23.76 -4.77
C ALA A 389 10.17 -22.98 -3.54
N GLU A 390 9.75 -23.67 -2.47
CA GLU A 390 9.44 -23.07 -1.17
C GLU A 390 10.67 -22.77 -0.30
N GLY A 391 11.88 -23.11 -0.78
CA GLY A 391 13.12 -22.93 -0.03
C GLY A 391 13.39 -23.99 1.05
N LYS A 392 12.69 -25.13 1.04
CA LYS A 392 12.88 -26.20 2.03
C LYS A 392 14.05 -27.11 1.66
N SER A 393 14.73 -27.65 2.68
CA SER A 393 15.68 -28.74 2.51
C SER A 393 14.96 -30.09 2.48
N VAL A 394 15.40 -31.00 1.60
CA VAL A 394 14.72 -32.29 1.39
C VAL A 394 15.69 -33.45 1.60
N LEU A 395 15.40 -34.29 2.59
CA LEU A 395 16.09 -35.56 2.79
C LEU A 395 15.25 -36.71 2.21
N VAL A 396 15.79 -37.41 1.22
CA VAL A 396 15.16 -38.60 0.63
C VAL A 396 15.82 -39.85 1.19
N THR A 397 15.04 -40.69 1.88
CA THR A 397 15.53 -41.97 2.43
C THR A 397 14.90 -43.16 1.72
N SER A 398 15.64 -44.25 1.59
CA SER A 398 15.15 -45.53 1.07
C SER A 398 15.95 -46.68 1.64
N HIS A 399 15.33 -47.87 1.68
CA HIS A 399 16.03 -49.09 2.09
C HIS A 399 17.10 -49.55 1.07
N THR A 400 16.99 -49.15 -0.20
CA THR A 400 17.93 -49.59 -1.26
C THR A 400 18.53 -48.40 -2.01
N THR A 401 19.83 -48.47 -2.28
CA THR A 401 20.55 -47.45 -3.07
C THR A 401 20.02 -47.34 -4.51
N LYS A 402 19.46 -48.42 -5.08
CA LYS A 402 18.84 -48.42 -6.42
C LYS A 402 17.62 -47.50 -6.50
N ALA A 403 16.79 -47.44 -5.45
CA ALA A 403 15.60 -46.59 -5.43
C ALA A 403 15.96 -45.10 -5.39
N LEU A 404 17.01 -44.73 -4.65
CA LEU A 404 17.52 -43.35 -4.61
C LEU A 404 18.06 -42.89 -5.97
N ARG A 405 18.79 -43.77 -6.67
CA ARG A 405 19.23 -43.51 -8.05
C ARG A 405 18.06 -43.24 -9.00
N MET A 406 16.98 -44.02 -8.89
CA MET A 406 15.75 -43.81 -9.67
C MET A 406 15.09 -42.47 -9.35
N VAL A 407 15.00 -42.07 -8.09
CA VAL A 407 14.46 -40.74 -7.70
C VAL A 407 15.30 -39.61 -8.30
N ARG A 408 16.63 -39.68 -8.19
CA ARG A 408 17.55 -38.69 -8.78
C ARG A 408 17.37 -38.54 -10.30
N SER A 409 17.09 -39.63 -11.01
CA SER A 409 16.79 -39.58 -12.44
C SER A 409 15.48 -38.85 -12.77
N GLN A 410 14.53 -38.79 -11.82
CA GLN A 410 13.26 -38.08 -11.98
C GLN A 410 13.36 -36.58 -11.66
N ILE A 411 14.42 -36.12 -11.00
CA ILE A 411 14.68 -34.69 -10.79
C ILE A 411 15.10 -34.08 -12.14
N VAL A 412 14.57 -32.89 -12.44
CA VAL A 412 14.91 -32.16 -13.68
C VAL A 412 16.42 -31.82 -13.71
N PRO A 413 17.07 -31.82 -14.89
CA PRO A 413 18.52 -31.60 -14.99
C PRO A 413 19.01 -30.36 -14.25
N GLU A 414 18.22 -29.29 -14.26
CA GLU A 414 18.51 -27.99 -13.66
C GLU A 414 18.61 -28.04 -12.13
N LEU A 415 17.92 -28.98 -11.48
CA LEU A 415 17.93 -29.16 -10.03
C LEU A 415 18.80 -30.35 -9.57
N ARG A 416 19.28 -31.18 -10.51
CA ARG A 416 20.00 -32.42 -10.17
C ARG A 416 21.36 -32.17 -9.53
N SER A 417 22.05 -31.07 -9.89
CA SER A 417 23.32 -30.68 -9.27
C SER A 417 23.17 -30.29 -7.79
N LEU A 418 21.95 -30.00 -7.33
CA LEU A 418 21.65 -29.70 -5.93
C LEU A 418 21.39 -30.96 -5.08
N SER A 419 21.41 -32.14 -5.70
CA SER A 419 21.15 -33.42 -5.01
C SER A 419 22.46 -34.16 -4.71
N VAL A 420 22.74 -34.38 -3.41
CA VAL A 420 23.91 -35.12 -2.92
C VAL A 420 23.44 -36.47 -2.36
N SER A 421 24.13 -37.56 -2.69
CA SER A 421 23.85 -38.93 -2.20
C SER A 421 24.90 -39.33 -1.15
N LEU A 422 24.48 -39.65 0.07
CA LEU A 422 25.36 -39.95 1.21
C LEU A 422 25.66 -41.46 1.41
N LEU A 423 25.29 -42.32 0.45
CA LEU A 423 25.30 -43.78 0.62
C LEU A 423 26.20 -44.54 -0.37
N GLU A 424 26.97 -43.84 -1.20
CA GLU A 424 27.93 -44.48 -2.12
C GLU A 424 29.31 -44.59 -1.47
N SER A 425 30.18 -45.46 -1.97
CA SER A 425 31.57 -45.58 -1.48
C SER A 425 32.22 -44.22 -1.35
N ASP A 426 32.99 -43.99 -0.28
CA ASP A 426 33.48 -42.67 0.14
C ASP A 426 34.04 -41.85 -1.05
N LEU A 427 34.83 -42.46 -1.93
CA LEU A 427 35.37 -41.80 -3.13
C LEU A 427 34.31 -41.27 -4.13
N ASP A 428 33.28 -42.07 -4.44
CA ASP A 428 32.22 -41.68 -5.40
C ASP A 428 31.29 -40.62 -4.79
N SER A 429 31.01 -40.71 -3.49
CA SER A 429 30.24 -39.70 -2.75
C SER A 429 30.97 -38.35 -2.74
N HIS A 430 32.30 -38.36 -2.55
CA HIS A 430 33.12 -37.15 -2.53
C HIS A 430 33.21 -36.47 -3.90
N LEU A 431 33.47 -37.22 -4.98
CA LEU A 431 33.47 -36.68 -6.34
C LEU A 431 32.12 -36.04 -6.71
N GLN A 432 31.02 -36.63 -6.25
CA GLN A 432 29.69 -36.07 -6.46
C GLN A 432 29.46 -34.78 -5.67
N LEU A 433 29.96 -34.71 -4.44
CA LEU A 433 29.87 -33.53 -3.59
C LEU A 433 30.71 -32.38 -4.16
N GLU A 434 31.95 -32.65 -4.60
CA GLU A 434 32.80 -31.68 -5.29
C GLU A 434 32.15 -31.13 -6.56
N SER A 435 31.57 -32.02 -7.39
CA SER A 435 30.86 -31.62 -8.61
C SER A 435 29.63 -30.75 -8.31
N ALA A 436 28.85 -31.09 -7.28
CA ALA A 436 27.70 -30.31 -6.83
C ALA A 436 28.13 -28.92 -6.33
N VAL A 437 29.15 -28.85 -5.47
CA VAL A 437 29.70 -27.60 -4.94
C VAL A 437 30.25 -26.72 -6.05
N SER A 438 31.02 -27.29 -6.98
CA SER A 438 31.54 -26.57 -8.15
C SER A 438 30.41 -25.99 -9.02
N SER A 439 29.37 -26.78 -9.27
CA SER A 439 28.19 -26.32 -10.04
C SER A 439 27.40 -25.23 -9.32
N ILE A 440 27.27 -25.31 -7.99
CA ILE A 440 26.60 -24.30 -7.16
C ILE A 440 27.42 -23.00 -7.15
N ALA A 441 28.74 -23.09 -6.98
CA ALA A 441 29.64 -21.95 -7.00
C ALA A 441 29.68 -21.24 -8.37
N ASP A 442 29.70 -22.00 -9.48
CA ASP A 442 29.63 -21.42 -10.83
C ASP A 442 28.27 -20.72 -11.08
N ARG A 443 27.15 -21.29 -10.57
CA ARG A 443 25.85 -20.63 -10.63
C ARG A 443 25.78 -19.36 -9.78
N LEU A 444 26.27 -19.39 -8.54
CA LEU A 444 26.28 -18.24 -7.62
C LEU A 444 27.19 -17.11 -8.12
N SER A 445 28.27 -17.44 -8.82
CA SER A 445 29.19 -16.43 -9.38
C SER A 445 28.68 -15.78 -10.67
N ARG A 446 27.87 -16.48 -11.47
CA ARG A 446 27.31 -15.96 -12.72
C ARG A 446 25.96 -15.26 -12.60
N THR A 447 25.26 -15.46 -11.48
CA THR A 447 23.85 -15.05 -11.37
C THR A 447 23.67 -13.97 -10.30
N ASP A 448 23.10 -12.83 -10.68
CA ASP A 448 22.74 -11.74 -9.76
C ASP A 448 21.38 -12.02 -9.12
N ALA A 449 21.31 -12.02 -7.78
CA ALA A 449 20.09 -12.31 -7.03
C ALA A 449 18.91 -11.42 -7.46
N LYS A 450 19.18 -10.15 -7.75
CA LYS A 450 18.17 -9.18 -8.19
C LYS A 450 17.59 -9.52 -9.57
N SER A 451 18.39 -10.08 -10.46
CA SER A 451 17.93 -10.50 -11.79
C SER A 451 16.97 -11.69 -11.71
N LEU A 452 17.23 -12.64 -10.80
CA LEU A 452 16.36 -13.80 -10.55
C LEU A 452 15.04 -13.40 -9.89
N GLU A 453 15.05 -12.44 -8.97
CA GLU A 453 13.83 -11.89 -8.37
C GLU A 453 12.92 -11.26 -9.44
N LEU A 454 13.49 -10.43 -10.33
CA LEU A 454 12.74 -9.82 -11.43
C LEU A 454 12.15 -10.86 -12.40
N GLU A 455 12.90 -11.91 -12.71
CA GLU A 455 12.42 -13.01 -13.55
C GLU A 455 11.31 -13.82 -12.86
N THR A 456 11.44 -14.05 -11.55
CA THR A 456 10.42 -14.72 -10.73
C THR A 456 9.12 -13.93 -10.71
N ASP A 457 9.19 -12.62 -10.48
CA ASP A 457 8.01 -11.74 -10.49
C ASP A 457 7.32 -11.74 -11.85
N ARG A 458 8.10 -11.65 -12.94
CA ARG A 458 7.58 -11.69 -14.32
C ARG A 458 6.86 -13.00 -14.60
N LEU A 459 7.49 -14.15 -14.32
CA LEU A 459 6.90 -15.47 -14.56
C LEU A 459 5.69 -15.73 -13.67
N THR A 460 5.69 -15.21 -12.44
CA THR A 460 4.54 -15.29 -11.52
C THR A 460 3.34 -14.51 -12.07
N GLN A 461 3.57 -13.31 -12.61
CA GLN A 461 2.52 -12.51 -13.21
C GLN A 461 1.96 -13.16 -14.48
N GLU A 462 2.82 -13.64 -15.37
CA GLU A 462 2.42 -14.35 -16.60
C GLU A 462 1.58 -15.59 -16.27
N ARG A 463 1.99 -16.37 -15.28
CA ARG A 463 1.25 -17.54 -14.81
C ARG A 463 -0.15 -17.17 -14.29
N ARG A 464 -0.27 -16.10 -13.50
CA ARG A 464 -1.57 -15.64 -12.99
C ARG A 464 -2.52 -15.26 -14.12
N GLU A 465 -2.01 -14.56 -15.14
CA GLU A 465 -2.79 -14.17 -16.32
C GLU A 465 -3.28 -15.39 -17.11
N LEU A 466 -2.40 -16.36 -17.36
CA LEU A 466 -2.76 -17.59 -18.07
C LEU A 466 -3.79 -18.44 -17.30
N LEU A 467 -3.66 -18.54 -15.98
CA LEU A 467 -4.63 -19.26 -15.15
C LEU A 467 -6.00 -18.58 -15.14
N ALA A 468 -6.04 -17.25 -15.06
CA ALA A 468 -7.29 -16.49 -15.12
C ALA A 468 -7.98 -16.66 -16.49
N GLN A 469 -7.22 -16.58 -17.59
CA GLN A 469 -7.73 -16.81 -18.94
C GLN A 469 -8.27 -18.25 -19.10
N SER A 470 -7.55 -19.25 -18.60
CA SER A 470 -8.00 -20.64 -18.65
C SER A 470 -9.29 -20.87 -17.88
N ALA A 471 -9.43 -20.26 -16.69
CA ALA A 471 -10.65 -20.32 -15.90
C ALA A 471 -11.83 -19.65 -16.60
N GLU A 472 -11.62 -18.46 -17.18
CA GLU A 472 -12.63 -17.73 -17.95
C GLU A 472 -13.10 -18.54 -19.16
N LEU A 473 -12.18 -19.10 -19.95
CA LEU A 473 -12.50 -19.91 -21.12
C LEU A 473 -13.29 -21.18 -20.74
N ARG A 474 -12.90 -21.88 -19.67
CA ARG A 474 -13.65 -23.05 -19.17
C ARG A 474 -15.05 -22.68 -18.72
N GLN A 475 -15.21 -21.54 -18.04
CA GLN A 475 -16.52 -21.07 -17.60
C GLN A 475 -17.40 -20.70 -18.80
N ARG A 476 -16.86 -19.96 -19.77
CA ARG A 476 -17.55 -19.62 -21.02
C ARG A 476 -17.98 -20.86 -21.81
N LEU A 477 -17.14 -21.88 -21.87
CA LEU A 477 -17.47 -23.15 -22.52
C LEU A 477 -18.58 -23.90 -21.76
N ALA A 478 -18.53 -23.92 -20.43
CA ALA A 478 -19.56 -24.52 -19.59
C ALA A 478 -20.91 -23.80 -19.76
N ASP A 479 -20.90 -22.47 -19.75
CA ASP A 479 -22.09 -21.63 -19.93
C ASP A 479 -22.67 -21.79 -21.34
N ALA A 480 -21.84 -21.80 -22.39
CA ALA A 480 -22.29 -22.00 -23.77
C ALA A 480 -22.97 -23.38 -23.97
N ARG A 481 -22.40 -24.45 -23.39
CA ARG A 481 -23.03 -25.78 -23.41
C ARG A 481 -24.30 -25.85 -22.59
N ALA A 482 -24.37 -25.14 -21.46
CA ALA A 482 -25.57 -25.09 -20.65
C ALA A 482 -26.71 -24.33 -21.36
N ASP A 483 -26.38 -23.26 -22.09
CA ASP A 483 -27.32 -22.40 -22.82
C ASP A 483 -28.07 -23.14 -23.96
N GLU A 484 -27.60 -24.30 -24.43
CA GLU A 484 -28.37 -25.17 -25.34
C GLU A 484 -29.65 -25.73 -24.71
N TYR A 485 -29.64 -25.96 -23.39
CA TYR A 485 -30.74 -26.62 -22.66
C TYR A 485 -31.39 -25.72 -21.61
N ARG A 486 -30.70 -24.68 -21.15
CA ARG A 486 -31.19 -23.77 -20.12
C ARG A 486 -32.35 -22.93 -20.64
N ASP A 487 -33.42 -22.84 -19.87
CA ASP A 487 -34.56 -21.98 -20.23
C ASP A 487 -34.14 -20.51 -20.39
N ILE A 488 -34.75 -19.85 -21.37
CA ILE A 488 -34.71 -18.39 -21.53
C ILE A 488 -35.75 -17.82 -20.58
N VAL A 489 -35.33 -16.99 -19.61
CA VAL A 489 -36.24 -16.38 -18.62
C VAL A 489 -36.34 -14.88 -18.88
N ILE A 490 -37.49 -14.42 -19.35
CA ILE A 490 -37.78 -13.00 -19.63
C ILE A 490 -39.13 -12.64 -19.00
N GLY A 491 -39.19 -11.55 -18.23
CA GLY A 491 -40.43 -11.09 -17.59
C GLY A 491 -41.07 -12.12 -16.64
N GLY A 492 -40.26 -12.96 -15.98
CA GLY A 492 -40.71 -13.97 -15.03
C GLY A 492 -41.32 -15.24 -15.64
N LYS A 493 -41.28 -15.40 -16.97
CA LYS A 493 -41.67 -16.62 -17.67
C LYS A 493 -40.43 -17.32 -18.24
N ALA A 494 -40.42 -18.64 -18.15
CA ALA A 494 -39.37 -19.50 -18.69
C ALA A 494 -39.83 -20.12 -20.02
N TRP A 495 -38.97 -20.08 -21.04
CA TRP A 495 -39.17 -20.74 -22.31
C TRP A 495 -38.01 -21.67 -22.61
N ALA A 496 -38.29 -22.92 -22.96
CA ALA A 496 -37.26 -23.76 -23.56
C ALA A 496 -36.81 -23.14 -24.89
N PRO A 497 -35.51 -23.20 -25.27
CA PRO A 497 -35.01 -22.56 -26.49
C PRO A 497 -35.80 -22.92 -27.77
N SER A 498 -36.24 -24.17 -27.89
CA SER A 498 -37.04 -24.63 -29.05
C SER A 498 -38.48 -24.07 -29.07
N GLU A 499 -39.04 -23.72 -27.91
CA GLU A 499 -40.37 -23.11 -27.79
C GLU A 499 -40.28 -21.60 -28.04
N ALA A 500 -39.23 -20.96 -27.51
CA ALA A 500 -38.88 -19.57 -27.81
C ALA A 500 -38.73 -19.34 -29.33
N ALA A 501 -37.93 -20.17 -30.02
CA ALA A 501 -37.76 -20.06 -31.47
C ALA A 501 -39.08 -20.25 -32.25
N ARG A 502 -39.93 -21.21 -31.84
CA ARG A 502 -41.26 -21.40 -32.44
C ARG A 502 -42.20 -20.22 -32.20
N LYS A 503 -42.11 -19.57 -31.05
CA LYS A 503 -42.89 -18.36 -30.72
C LYS A 503 -42.47 -17.19 -31.59
N ILE A 504 -41.16 -16.92 -31.71
CA ILE A 504 -40.64 -15.86 -32.57
C ILE A 504 -41.16 -16.02 -33.99
N ALA A 505 -41.00 -17.21 -34.58
CA ALA A 505 -41.40 -17.48 -35.96
C ALA A 505 -42.92 -17.31 -36.19
N ARG A 506 -43.76 -17.60 -35.19
CA ARG A 506 -45.22 -17.45 -35.29
C ARG A 506 -45.69 -16.00 -35.14
N GLU A 507 -45.03 -15.22 -34.29
CA GLU A 507 -45.48 -13.89 -33.89
C GLU A 507 -44.73 -12.75 -34.61
N SER A 508 -43.77 -13.07 -35.48
CA SER A 508 -42.95 -12.10 -36.22
C SER A 508 -43.77 -11.01 -36.90
N ASP A 509 -44.86 -11.37 -37.59
CA ASP A 509 -45.69 -10.42 -38.33
C ASP A 509 -46.52 -9.47 -37.44
N VAL A 510 -46.75 -9.86 -36.17
CA VAL A 510 -47.63 -9.13 -35.24
C VAL A 510 -46.85 -8.35 -34.19
N ASN A 511 -45.75 -8.92 -33.68
CA ASN A 511 -44.96 -8.39 -32.58
C ASN A 511 -43.54 -7.94 -33.00
N GLY A 512 -43.10 -8.23 -34.24
CA GLY A 512 -41.79 -7.84 -34.77
C GLY A 512 -41.68 -6.41 -35.30
N TRP A 513 -42.62 -5.53 -34.95
CA TRP A 513 -42.73 -4.18 -35.54
C TRP A 513 -41.79 -3.13 -34.92
N ILE A 514 -41.15 -3.44 -33.79
CA ILE A 514 -40.10 -2.60 -33.19
C ILE A 514 -38.80 -2.79 -34.02
N PRO A 515 -38.09 -1.73 -34.42
CA PRO A 515 -36.77 -1.86 -35.02
C PRO A 515 -35.73 -2.29 -33.97
N GLY A 516 -35.08 -3.44 -34.17
CA GLY A 516 -34.01 -3.94 -33.29
C GLY A 516 -32.61 -3.45 -33.66
N PRO A 517 -31.59 -3.80 -32.85
CA PRO A 517 -31.68 -4.60 -31.62
C PRO A 517 -32.17 -3.78 -30.41
N VAL A 518 -32.68 -4.49 -29.39
CA VAL A 518 -33.05 -3.89 -28.09
C VAL A 518 -32.05 -4.31 -27.00
N GLN A 519 -31.99 -3.55 -25.91
CA GLN A 519 -31.07 -3.87 -24.82
C GLN A 519 -31.55 -5.09 -24.05
N ALA A 520 -30.75 -6.16 -24.05
CA ALA A 520 -31.07 -7.43 -23.40
C ALA A 520 -31.23 -7.30 -21.87
N GLY A 521 -32.22 -8.00 -21.31
CA GLY A 521 -32.44 -8.15 -19.87
C GLY A 521 -33.08 -6.94 -19.18
N VAL A 522 -33.51 -5.93 -19.93
CA VAL A 522 -34.10 -4.70 -19.38
C VAL A 522 -35.60 -4.66 -19.68
N ASP A 523 -36.39 -4.21 -18.71
CA ASP A 523 -37.81 -3.96 -18.90
C ASP A 523 -38.05 -2.82 -19.91
N LEU A 524 -39.25 -2.75 -20.49
CA LEU A 524 -39.61 -1.67 -21.41
C LEU A 524 -39.39 -0.30 -20.72
N PRO A 525 -38.54 0.59 -21.26
CA PRO A 525 -38.09 1.80 -20.55
C PRO A 525 -39.18 2.85 -20.40
N LEU A 526 -40.26 2.75 -21.18
CA LEU A 526 -41.38 3.67 -21.19
C LEU A 526 -42.68 2.94 -20.85
N SER A 527 -43.56 3.59 -20.07
CA SER A 527 -44.89 3.04 -19.83
C SER A 527 -45.76 3.10 -21.10
N GLY A 528 -46.85 2.32 -21.13
CA GLY A 528 -47.81 2.40 -22.23
C GLY A 528 -48.40 3.81 -22.40
N GLY A 529 -48.58 4.55 -21.30
CA GLY A 529 -49.03 5.95 -21.34
C GLY A 529 -48.00 6.89 -21.97
N ASP A 530 -46.72 6.73 -21.61
CA ASP A 530 -45.62 7.51 -22.18
C ASP A 530 -45.45 7.25 -23.68
N LEU A 531 -45.63 6.00 -24.14
CA LEU A 531 -45.57 5.66 -25.55
C LEU A 531 -46.75 6.26 -26.34
N VAL A 532 -47.96 6.26 -25.77
CA VAL A 532 -49.11 6.95 -26.39
C VAL A 532 -48.86 8.46 -26.47
N GLU A 533 -48.32 9.07 -25.41
CA GLU A 533 -47.94 10.48 -25.40
C GLU A 533 -46.88 10.79 -26.48
N LEU A 534 -45.84 9.95 -26.57
CA LEU A 534 -44.77 10.08 -27.55
C LEU A 534 -45.29 9.99 -29.00
N TYR A 535 -46.17 9.03 -29.31
CA TYR A 535 -46.76 8.93 -30.64
C TYR A 535 -47.73 10.08 -30.92
N ALA A 536 -48.56 10.49 -29.95
CA ALA A 536 -49.48 11.63 -30.12
C ALA A 536 -48.72 12.94 -30.44
N SER A 537 -47.48 13.07 -29.97
CA SER A 537 -46.61 14.21 -30.31
C SER A 537 -46.27 14.30 -31.81
N ASN A 538 -46.27 13.19 -32.56
CA ASN A 538 -46.07 13.19 -34.01
C ASN A 538 -47.18 13.98 -34.76
N GLY A 539 -48.40 13.96 -34.24
CA GLY A 539 -49.55 14.66 -34.84
C GLY A 539 -49.72 16.11 -34.35
N SER A 540 -49.22 16.44 -33.17
CA SER A 540 -49.35 17.78 -32.58
C SER A 540 -48.15 18.69 -32.81
N ILE A 541 -47.00 18.14 -33.20
CA ILE A 541 -45.78 18.92 -33.50
C ILE A 541 -45.27 18.52 -34.89
N SER A 542 -45.39 19.44 -35.85
CA SER A 542 -44.86 19.26 -37.21
C SER A 542 -43.34 19.52 -37.25
N PRO A 543 -42.60 18.99 -38.25
CA PRO A 543 -41.16 19.25 -38.37
C PRO A 543 -40.79 20.74 -38.44
N ASP A 544 -41.59 21.56 -39.14
CA ASP A 544 -41.38 23.01 -39.21
C ASP A 544 -41.54 23.68 -37.84
N LEU A 545 -42.49 23.17 -37.04
CA LEU A 545 -42.73 23.63 -35.67
C LEU A 545 -41.63 23.14 -34.72
N GLU A 546 -41.10 21.92 -34.89
CA GLU A 546 -39.92 21.46 -34.14
C GLU A 546 -38.72 22.38 -34.37
N ASN A 547 -38.51 22.81 -35.63
CA ASN A 547 -37.47 23.78 -35.96
C ASN A 547 -37.75 25.15 -35.30
N GLU A 548 -38.99 25.66 -35.36
CA GLU A 548 -39.39 26.92 -34.69
C GLU A 548 -39.23 26.88 -33.15
N LEU A 549 -39.53 25.74 -32.52
CA LEU A 549 -39.43 25.53 -31.07
C LEU A 549 -38.00 25.24 -30.59
N SER A 550 -37.10 24.84 -31.49
CA SER A 550 -35.67 24.61 -31.20
C SER A 550 -34.88 25.92 -31.05
N GLY A 551 -35.38 27.00 -31.66
CA GLY A 551 -34.78 28.33 -31.58
C GLY A 551 -34.96 29.00 -30.22
N ASN A 552 -34.17 30.05 -29.96
CA ASN A 552 -34.26 30.80 -28.72
C ASN A 552 -35.34 31.90 -28.82
N LEU A 553 -36.55 31.59 -28.36
CA LEU A 553 -37.65 32.55 -28.26
C LEU A 553 -37.46 33.47 -27.04
N PRO A 554 -37.68 34.80 -27.17
CA PRO A 554 -37.59 35.73 -26.05
C PRO A 554 -38.64 35.40 -24.99
N SER A 555 -38.29 35.58 -23.71
CA SER A 555 -39.25 35.32 -22.62
C SER A 555 -40.41 36.32 -22.67
N ALA A 556 -41.62 35.84 -22.38
CA ALA A 556 -42.78 36.73 -22.25
C ALA A 556 -42.59 37.79 -21.14
N ASN A 557 -41.76 37.51 -20.13
CA ASN A 557 -41.46 38.46 -19.05
C ASN A 557 -40.40 39.50 -19.43
N GLU A 558 -39.67 39.29 -20.52
CA GLU A 558 -38.65 40.22 -21.02
C GLU A 558 -39.23 41.25 -22.00
N LEU A 559 -40.48 41.04 -22.40
CA LEU A 559 -41.24 41.89 -23.30
C LEU A 559 -42.34 42.60 -22.50
N PRO A 560 -42.66 43.87 -22.82
CA PRO A 560 -43.80 44.55 -22.21
C PRO A 560 -45.08 43.75 -22.43
N ALA A 561 -45.96 43.71 -21.43
CA ALA A 561 -47.28 43.13 -21.64
C ALA A 561 -48.02 43.95 -22.71
N PRO A 562 -48.96 43.36 -23.46
CA PRO A 562 -49.71 44.11 -24.47
C PRO A 562 -50.43 45.36 -23.95
N ALA A 563 -50.85 45.35 -22.68
CA ALA A 563 -51.44 46.52 -22.02
C ALA A 563 -50.38 47.60 -21.74
N ASP A 564 -49.22 47.22 -21.18
CA ASP A 564 -48.14 48.16 -20.88
C ASP A 564 -47.59 48.83 -22.16
N PHE A 565 -47.50 48.07 -23.26
CA PHE A 565 -47.09 48.61 -24.55
C PHE A 565 -48.10 49.63 -25.10
N GLU A 566 -49.40 49.37 -24.93
CA GLU A 566 -50.48 50.27 -25.30
C GLU A 566 -50.47 51.56 -24.46
N ASP A 567 -50.22 51.44 -23.15
CA ASP A 567 -50.08 52.56 -22.23
C ASP A 567 -48.86 53.42 -22.57
N LEU A 568 -47.71 52.80 -22.91
CA LEU A 568 -46.50 53.52 -23.33
C LEU A 568 -46.74 54.36 -24.59
N LEU A 569 -47.45 53.84 -25.60
CA LEU A 569 -47.76 54.57 -26.82
C LEU A 569 -48.77 55.70 -26.59
N THR A 570 -49.77 55.46 -25.74
CA THR A 570 -50.75 56.47 -25.35
C THR A 570 -50.07 57.63 -24.61
N GLU A 571 -49.20 57.31 -23.66
CA GLU A 571 -48.41 58.29 -22.91
C GLU A 571 -47.45 59.08 -23.81
N LYS A 572 -46.76 58.39 -24.72
CA LYS A 572 -45.90 59.03 -25.73
C LYS A 572 -46.67 60.07 -26.53
N THR A 573 -47.84 59.71 -27.04
CA THR A 573 -48.70 60.61 -27.84
C THR A 573 -49.12 61.84 -27.03
N ARG A 574 -49.53 61.66 -25.76
CA ARG A 574 -49.90 62.78 -24.88
C ARG A 574 -48.74 63.74 -24.62
N LEU A 575 -47.52 63.21 -24.45
CA LEU A 575 -46.32 64.01 -24.20
C LEU A 575 -45.81 64.72 -25.47
N GLU A 576 -46.03 64.14 -26.64
CA GLU A 576 -45.76 64.81 -27.93
C GLU A 576 -46.67 66.01 -28.15
N GLU A 577 -47.90 65.96 -27.62
CA GLU A 577 -48.86 67.06 -27.66
C GLU A 577 -48.60 68.17 -26.62
N SER A 578 -47.69 67.98 -25.64
CA SER A 578 -47.37 68.98 -24.62
C SER A 578 -46.17 69.88 -24.99
N ASP A 579 -46.13 71.11 -24.46
CA ASP A 579 -44.98 72.04 -24.61
C ASP A 579 -43.82 71.66 -23.68
N HIS A 580 -43.32 70.43 -23.85
CA HIS A 580 -42.24 69.85 -23.06
C HIS A 580 -40.87 70.52 -23.31
N GLU A 581 -40.76 71.43 -24.29
CA GLU A 581 -39.56 72.24 -24.57
C GLU A 581 -39.58 73.62 -23.88
N PHE A 582 -40.62 73.94 -23.10
CA PHE A 582 -40.72 75.21 -22.41
C PHE A 582 -39.47 75.51 -21.55
N ARG A 583 -38.83 76.66 -21.83
CA ARG A 583 -37.56 77.10 -21.21
C ARG A 583 -36.42 76.06 -21.28
N ALA A 584 -36.32 75.31 -22.39
CA ALA A 584 -35.19 74.43 -22.67
C ALA A 584 -33.82 75.15 -22.58
N ASP A 585 -33.78 76.47 -22.80
CA ASP A 585 -32.59 77.32 -22.68
C ASP A 585 -31.98 77.38 -21.25
N LEU A 586 -32.70 76.91 -20.23
CA LEU A 586 -32.24 76.81 -18.85
C LEU A 586 -31.64 75.44 -18.52
N TRP A 587 -31.56 74.53 -19.48
CA TRP A 587 -31.07 73.16 -19.28
C TRP A 587 -29.84 72.87 -20.12
N GLN A 588 -28.83 72.25 -19.53
CA GLN A 588 -27.69 71.72 -20.25
C GLN A 588 -28.05 70.42 -20.98
N SER A 589 -27.60 70.27 -22.22
CA SER A 589 -27.78 69.05 -22.99
C SER A 589 -26.95 67.89 -22.43
N GLY A 590 -27.49 66.67 -22.45
CA GLY A 590 -26.74 65.43 -22.21
C GLY A 590 -26.57 64.97 -20.76
N GLN A 591 -27.24 65.59 -19.79
CA GLN A 591 -27.26 65.10 -18.40
C GLN A 591 -28.30 63.96 -18.26
N PRO A 592 -27.91 62.76 -17.80
CA PRO A 592 -28.86 61.68 -17.53
C PRO A 592 -29.73 62.07 -16.34
N ALA A 593 -31.02 62.20 -16.57
CA ALA A 593 -31.97 62.70 -15.61
C ALA A 593 -33.26 61.87 -15.68
N SER A 594 -33.76 61.42 -14.53
CA SER A 594 -35.06 60.78 -14.47
C SER A 594 -36.16 61.82 -14.27
N ALA A 595 -37.26 61.68 -15.00
CA ALA A 595 -38.45 62.50 -14.83
C ALA A 595 -38.99 62.41 -13.39
N SER A 596 -39.00 61.21 -12.81
CA SER A 596 -39.54 60.96 -11.47
C SER A 596 -38.72 61.63 -10.36
N ALA A 597 -37.39 61.60 -10.50
CA ALA A 597 -36.47 62.20 -9.55
C ALA A 597 -36.55 63.73 -9.60
N LEU A 598 -36.68 64.32 -10.80
CA LEU A 598 -36.87 65.76 -10.95
C LEU A 598 -38.20 66.24 -10.36
N ASP A 599 -39.28 65.47 -10.53
CA ASP A 599 -40.59 65.78 -9.93
C ASP A 599 -40.55 65.73 -8.39
N ALA A 600 -39.87 64.73 -7.81
CA ALA A 600 -39.66 64.64 -6.37
C ALA A 600 -38.83 65.82 -5.82
N LEU A 601 -37.78 66.20 -6.55
CA LEU A 601 -36.96 67.37 -6.22
C LEU A 601 -37.76 68.67 -6.30
N ALA A 602 -38.60 68.84 -7.32
CA ALA A 602 -39.46 70.01 -7.49
C ALA A 602 -40.40 70.20 -6.28
N ARG A 603 -41.00 69.11 -5.80
CA ARG A 603 -41.84 69.13 -4.58
C ARG A 603 -41.03 69.52 -3.34
N THR A 604 -39.82 68.97 -3.19
CA THR A 604 -38.94 69.23 -2.04
C THR A 604 -38.41 70.67 -2.02
N LEU A 605 -38.00 71.21 -3.17
CA LEU A 605 -37.57 72.60 -3.33
C LEU A 605 -38.67 73.57 -2.90
N LYS A 606 -39.90 73.34 -3.35
CA LYS A 606 -41.06 74.16 -2.99
C LYS A 606 -41.32 74.16 -1.48
N GLN A 607 -41.19 73.01 -0.81
CA GLN A 607 -41.36 72.90 0.64
C GLN A 607 -40.21 73.58 1.41
N SER A 608 -38.97 73.45 0.93
CA SER A 608 -37.76 73.93 1.62
C SER A 608 -37.71 75.45 1.82
N VAL A 609 -38.28 76.20 0.87
CA VAL A 609 -38.36 77.67 0.95
C VAL A 609 -39.51 78.16 1.83
N GLY A 610 -40.36 77.27 2.36
CA GLY A 610 -41.47 77.63 3.24
C GLY A 610 -41.03 78.35 4.51
N VAL A 611 -39.86 78.02 5.06
CA VAL A 611 -39.29 78.66 6.26
C VAL A 611 -39.00 80.15 6.02
N LEU A 612 -38.74 80.54 4.77
CA LEU A 612 -38.47 81.94 4.38
C LEU A 612 -39.73 82.83 4.42
N ALA A 613 -40.92 82.24 4.56
CA ALA A 613 -42.19 82.96 4.73
C ALA A 613 -42.54 83.26 6.20
N SER A 614 -41.63 83.00 7.14
CA SER A 614 -41.83 83.25 8.58
C SER A 614 -42.10 84.73 8.89
N SER A 615 -43.09 85.00 9.77
CA SER A 615 -43.38 86.35 10.29
C SER A 615 -42.42 86.79 11.41
N GLU A 616 -41.68 85.84 12.00
CA GLU A 616 -40.71 86.11 13.07
C GLU A 616 -39.37 86.60 12.50
N ARG A 617 -39.00 87.84 12.82
CA ARG A 617 -37.82 88.52 12.24
C ARG A 617 -36.50 87.87 12.68
N TRP A 618 -36.40 87.36 13.90
CA TRP A 618 -35.20 86.69 14.38
C TRP A 618 -34.89 85.40 13.59
N LYS A 619 -35.91 84.69 13.07
CA LYS A 619 -35.70 83.51 12.20
C LYS A 619 -35.07 83.90 10.87
N LEU A 620 -35.57 84.94 10.21
CA LEU A 620 -34.99 85.46 8.97
C LEU A 620 -33.56 85.98 9.18
N ALA A 621 -33.30 86.66 10.30
CA ALA A 621 -31.97 87.11 10.64
C ALA A 621 -30.99 85.95 10.92
N ALA A 622 -31.45 84.89 11.58
CA ALA A 622 -30.67 83.67 11.80
C ALA A 622 -30.43 82.90 10.49
N LEU A 623 -31.43 82.78 9.60
CA LEU A 623 -31.29 82.20 8.26
C LEU A 623 -30.28 82.96 7.41
N TYR A 624 -30.33 84.30 7.46
CA TYR A 624 -29.39 85.17 6.77
C TYR A 624 -27.97 85.00 7.32
N ALA A 625 -27.81 84.93 8.64
CA ALA A 625 -26.52 84.65 9.27
C ALA A 625 -25.99 83.26 8.91
N GLY A 626 -26.87 82.25 8.82
CA GLY A 626 -26.54 80.89 8.40
C GLY A 626 -26.06 80.82 6.95
N LYS A 627 -26.73 81.53 6.04
CA LYS A 627 -26.36 81.63 4.62
C LYS A 627 -25.02 82.33 4.41
N ASN A 628 -24.84 83.51 5.03
CA ASN A 628 -23.67 84.36 4.81
C ASN A 628 -22.45 83.93 5.63
N GLY A 629 -22.63 83.09 6.66
CA GLY A 629 -21.55 82.51 7.45
C GLY A 629 -20.69 83.56 8.18
N GLY A 630 -19.46 83.15 8.50
CA GLY A 630 -18.42 84.04 9.04
C GLY A 630 -18.86 84.81 10.31
N PRO A 631 -18.51 86.10 10.44
CA PRO A 631 -18.82 86.90 11.63
C PRO A 631 -20.32 86.95 11.98
N HIS A 632 -21.19 86.87 10.96
CA HIS A 632 -22.64 86.86 11.18
C HIS A 632 -23.06 85.60 11.93
N ARG A 633 -22.62 84.42 11.49
CA ARG A 633 -22.93 83.14 12.14
C ARG A 633 -22.28 83.01 13.53
N GLU A 634 -21.02 83.39 13.68
CA GLU A 634 -20.31 83.34 14.96
C GLU A 634 -21.01 84.13 16.07
N THR A 635 -21.66 85.24 15.71
CA THR A 635 -22.41 86.08 16.66
C THR A 635 -23.60 85.32 17.27
N TRP A 636 -24.24 84.46 16.50
CA TRP A 636 -25.32 83.59 16.98
C TRP A 636 -24.78 82.36 17.72
N GLU A 637 -23.71 81.74 17.25
CA GLU A 637 -23.11 80.57 17.92
C GLU A 637 -22.56 80.93 19.31
N LYS A 638 -21.93 82.10 19.45
CA LYS A 638 -21.49 82.61 20.75
C LYS A 638 -22.67 82.91 21.69
N LEU A 639 -23.87 83.24 21.16
CA LEU A 639 -25.07 83.40 21.98
C LEU A 639 -25.57 82.03 22.47
N LEU A 640 -25.67 81.06 21.56
CA LEU A 640 -26.05 79.68 21.87
C LEU A 640 -25.12 79.07 22.94
N ALA A 641 -23.80 79.19 22.76
CA ALA A 641 -22.81 78.70 23.70
C ALA A 641 -22.98 79.32 25.09
N LEU A 642 -23.30 80.62 25.18
CA LEU A 642 -23.53 81.29 26.46
C LEU A 642 -24.81 80.79 27.13
N VAL A 643 -25.89 80.58 26.37
CA VAL A 643 -27.15 80.01 26.90
C VAL A 643 -26.91 78.61 27.45
N GLU A 644 -26.23 77.76 26.69
CA GLU A 644 -26.01 76.36 27.07
C GLU A 644 -25.01 76.19 28.19
N GLN A 645 -23.91 76.97 28.18
CA GLN A 645 -22.96 76.99 29.28
C GLN A 645 -23.67 77.35 30.59
N LEU A 646 -24.51 78.39 30.55
CA LEU A 646 -25.28 78.80 31.71
C LEU A 646 -26.29 77.70 32.13
N HIS A 647 -27.01 77.11 31.19
CA HIS A 647 -27.97 76.04 31.46
C HIS A 647 -27.30 74.81 32.10
N PHE A 648 -26.13 74.41 31.57
CA PHE A 648 -25.34 73.30 32.11
C PHE A 648 -24.79 73.61 33.50
N GLU A 649 -24.24 74.81 33.70
CA GLU A 649 -23.72 75.22 35.01
C GLU A 649 -24.83 75.26 36.07
N ALA A 650 -26.03 75.73 35.68
CA ALA A 650 -27.21 75.74 36.53
C ALA A 650 -27.64 74.32 36.94
N GLY A 651 -27.74 73.40 35.97
CA GLY A 651 -28.15 72.02 36.22
C GLY A 651 -27.12 71.22 37.02
N SER A 652 -25.83 71.32 36.66
CA SER A 652 -24.74 70.58 37.33
C SER A 652 -24.51 71.02 38.78
N SER A 653 -24.90 72.24 39.12
CA SER A 653 -24.77 72.78 40.47
C SER A 653 -26.04 72.62 41.31
N GLN A 654 -27.13 72.10 40.73
CA GLN A 654 -28.45 72.08 41.36
C GLN A 654 -28.48 71.24 42.65
N GLU A 655 -27.94 70.02 42.62
CA GLU A 655 -27.85 69.15 43.81
C GLU A 655 -27.07 69.82 44.94
N LEU A 656 -25.96 70.46 44.58
CA LEU A 656 -25.09 71.14 45.52
C LEU A 656 -25.79 72.34 46.20
N PHE A 657 -26.66 73.04 45.47
CA PHE A 657 -27.47 74.13 46.03
C PHE A 657 -28.70 73.65 46.80
N ILE A 658 -29.17 72.41 46.59
CA ILE A 658 -30.21 71.79 47.42
C ILE A 658 -29.61 71.35 48.75
N GLN A 659 -28.40 70.78 48.73
CA GLN A 659 -27.71 70.30 49.92
C GLN A 659 -27.15 71.44 50.77
N HIS A 660 -26.68 72.52 50.13
CA HIS A 660 -26.05 73.64 50.81
C HIS A 660 -26.64 74.98 50.36
N GLU A 661 -27.25 75.70 51.30
CA GLU A 661 -27.74 77.06 51.05
C GLU A 661 -26.58 78.06 51.14
N ILE A 662 -26.22 78.67 50.01
CA ILE A 662 -25.17 79.68 49.93
C ILE A 662 -25.76 81.09 49.86
N THR A 663 -25.33 81.93 50.79
CA THR A 663 -25.58 83.37 50.73
C THR A 663 -24.26 84.14 50.72
N LEU A 664 -24.08 85.00 49.72
CA LEU A 664 -22.98 85.95 49.65
C LEU A 664 -23.46 87.33 50.16
N ALA A 665 -22.67 87.97 51.02
CA ALA A 665 -23.01 89.32 51.50
C ALA A 665 -22.85 90.41 50.42
N ASP A 666 -22.11 90.13 49.34
CA ASP A 666 -21.81 91.08 48.27
C ASP A 666 -21.70 90.36 46.90
N ASP A 667 -22.49 90.79 45.92
CA ASP A 667 -22.49 90.27 44.55
C ASP A 667 -21.65 91.13 43.57
N SER A 668 -20.97 92.18 44.04
CA SER A 668 -20.20 93.05 43.16
C SER A 668 -18.90 92.41 42.65
N ARG A 669 -18.42 91.35 43.32
CA ARG A 669 -17.12 90.71 43.07
C ARG A 669 -17.24 89.20 42.81
N LEU A 670 -18.28 88.78 42.08
CA LEU A 670 -18.57 87.36 41.79
C LEU A 670 -17.37 86.59 41.21
N GLU A 671 -16.59 87.18 40.31
CA GLU A 671 -15.39 86.54 39.73
C GLU A 671 -14.32 86.25 40.81
N GLN A 672 -14.08 87.20 41.70
CA GLN A 672 -13.11 87.02 42.80
C GLN A 672 -13.63 86.03 43.84
N HIS A 673 -14.95 86.00 44.07
CA HIS A 673 -15.61 85.06 44.96
C HIS A 673 -15.52 83.63 44.43
N GLU A 674 -15.79 83.41 43.13
CA GLU A 674 -15.60 82.11 42.46
C GLU A 674 -14.15 81.61 42.61
N GLN A 675 -13.17 82.46 42.28
CA GLN A 675 -11.76 82.09 42.34
C GLN A 675 -11.33 81.73 43.77
N THR A 676 -11.67 82.57 44.74
CA THR A 676 -11.28 82.37 46.14
C THR A 676 -11.90 81.09 46.72
N ALA A 677 -13.18 80.84 46.42
CA ALA A 677 -13.87 79.63 46.86
C ALA A 677 -13.26 78.36 46.27
N THR A 678 -12.87 78.40 44.99
CA THR A 678 -12.24 77.27 44.29
C THR A 678 -10.87 76.94 44.87
N GLU A 679 -10.05 77.96 45.17
CA GLU A 679 -8.74 77.78 45.82
C GLU A 679 -8.88 77.10 47.18
N ILE A 680 -9.84 77.56 48.01
CA ILE A 680 -10.10 76.96 49.33
C ILE A 680 -10.59 75.52 49.20
N HIS A 681 -11.51 75.25 48.27
CA HIS A 681 -12.01 73.90 48.01
C HIS A 681 -10.88 72.93 47.64
N GLY A 682 -9.99 73.34 46.72
CA GLY A 682 -8.83 72.53 46.32
C GLY A 682 -7.88 72.23 47.48
N HIS A 683 -7.58 73.23 48.30
CA HIS A 683 -6.71 73.06 49.47
C HIS A 683 -7.29 72.05 50.48
N LEU A 684 -8.59 72.14 50.75
CA LEU A 684 -9.26 71.20 51.65
C LEU A 684 -9.31 69.77 51.09
N ARG A 685 -9.55 69.60 49.78
CA ARG A 685 -9.53 68.29 49.10
C ARG A 685 -8.16 67.62 49.15
N SER A 686 -7.07 68.39 49.13
CA SER A 686 -5.70 67.86 49.26
C SER A 686 -5.28 67.44 50.69
N GLY A 687 -6.22 67.41 51.64
CA GLY A 687 -5.98 67.01 53.04
C GLY A 687 -5.53 68.16 53.96
N GLY A 688 -5.51 69.40 53.47
CA GLY A 688 -5.21 70.58 54.26
C GLY A 688 -6.34 70.90 55.25
N ASN A 689 -6.00 71.45 56.43
CA ASN A 689 -6.99 71.92 57.39
C ASN A 689 -7.14 73.45 57.35
N LEU A 690 -8.32 73.94 57.72
CA LEU A 690 -8.57 75.38 57.94
C LEU A 690 -8.21 75.80 59.37
N GLY A 691 -7.03 75.37 59.84
CA GLY A 691 -6.53 75.73 61.16
C GLY A 691 -6.02 77.17 61.24
N PHE A 692 -5.78 77.65 62.46
CA PHE A 692 -5.33 79.02 62.74
C PHE A 692 -4.11 79.45 61.91
N PHE A 693 -3.13 78.56 61.72
CA PHE A 693 -1.93 78.85 60.93
C PHE A 693 -2.23 79.03 59.43
N SER A 694 -3.17 78.28 58.84
CA SER A 694 -3.58 78.41 57.43
C SER A 694 -4.35 79.72 57.15
N LEU A 695 -5.16 80.17 58.11
CA LEU A 695 -5.97 81.38 57.96
C LEU A 695 -5.21 82.67 58.28
N LEU A 696 -4.05 82.56 58.94
CA LEU A 696 -3.12 83.68 59.17
C LEU A 696 -2.30 84.02 57.93
N THR A 697 -1.94 83.03 57.11
CA THR A 697 -1.21 83.23 55.86
C THR A 697 -2.13 83.69 54.71
N HIS A 698 -3.40 83.25 54.66
CA HIS A 698 -4.34 83.58 53.59
C HIS A 698 -5.45 84.58 54.02
N LYS A 699 -5.16 85.89 53.97
CA LYS A 699 -6.13 86.97 54.31
C LYS A 699 -7.41 86.96 53.44
N ARG A 700 -7.29 86.64 52.15
CA ARG A 700 -8.43 86.57 51.21
C ARG A 700 -9.40 85.46 51.61
N TRP A 701 -8.87 84.29 51.98
CA TRP A 701 -9.67 83.17 52.42
C TRP A 701 -10.40 83.50 53.71
N LYS A 702 -9.70 84.11 54.67
CA LYS A 702 -10.32 84.57 55.91
C LYS A 702 -11.49 85.53 55.66
N ARG A 703 -11.33 86.51 54.76
CA ARG A 703 -12.41 87.44 54.41
C ARG A 703 -13.58 86.70 53.74
N PHE A 704 -13.29 85.86 52.74
CA PHE A 704 -14.32 85.09 52.05
C PHE A 704 -15.13 84.20 53.00
N ILE A 705 -14.48 83.52 53.94
CA ILE A 705 -15.13 82.69 54.97
C ILE A 705 -16.00 83.54 55.91
N GLN A 706 -15.56 84.76 56.25
CA GLN A 706 -16.32 85.66 57.13
C GLN A 706 -17.53 86.29 56.44
N THR A 707 -17.52 86.44 55.12
CA THR A 707 -18.56 87.13 54.34
C THR A 707 -19.45 86.20 53.51
N THR A 708 -19.23 84.90 53.63
CA THR A 708 -20.03 83.85 52.97
C THR A 708 -20.72 83.04 54.04
N LEU A 709 -22.01 82.78 53.86
CA LEU A 709 -22.77 81.86 54.68
C LEU A 709 -23.07 80.61 53.86
N ALA A 710 -22.83 79.46 54.48
CA ALA A 710 -23.24 78.14 54.01
C ALA A 710 -24.05 77.48 55.13
N ASP A 711 -25.31 77.14 54.83
CA ASP A 711 -26.27 76.55 55.78
C ASP A 711 -26.46 77.39 57.06
N GLY A 712 -26.53 78.71 56.88
CA GLY A 712 -26.70 79.68 57.98
C GLY A 712 -25.44 79.91 58.84
N GLY A 713 -24.31 79.25 58.54
CA GLY A 713 -23.04 79.42 59.25
C GLY A 713 -21.85 79.73 58.33
N GLN A 714 -20.66 79.95 58.90
CA GLN A 714 -19.44 80.13 58.08
C GLN A 714 -19.06 78.82 57.37
N PRO A 715 -18.61 78.86 56.09
CA PRO A 715 -18.24 77.67 55.34
C PRO A 715 -17.02 77.00 55.98
N LYS A 716 -17.10 75.69 56.16
CA LYS A 716 -16.06 74.88 56.81
C LYS A 716 -15.74 73.62 56.03
N LEU A 717 -16.77 72.97 55.47
CA LEU A 717 -16.62 71.76 54.69
C LEU A 717 -16.15 72.08 53.28
N PRO A 718 -15.38 71.18 52.63
CA PRO A 718 -15.00 71.34 51.23
C PRO A 718 -16.22 71.67 50.35
N ASP A 719 -17.35 70.99 50.56
CA ASP A 719 -18.54 71.14 49.73
C ASP A 719 -19.20 72.53 49.88
N HIS A 720 -19.07 73.19 51.03
CA HIS A 720 -19.53 74.58 51.20
C HIS A 720 -18.76 75.55 50.29
N PHE A 721 -17.45 75.33 50.12
CA PHE A 721 -16.62 76.16 49.24
C PHE A 721 -16.83 75.81 47.77
N LEU A 722 -17.10 74.55 47.44
CA LEU A 722 -17.51 74.17 46.10
C LEU A 722 -18.84 74.85 45.73
N ALA A 723 -19.82 74.81 46.64
CA ALA A 723 -21.13 75.43 46.46
C ALA A 723 -20.99 76.94 46.27
N ALA A 724 -20.18 77.63 47.09
CA ALA A 724 -20.01 79.07 46.96
C ALA A 724 -19.27 79.49 45.67
N SER A 725 -18.33 78.66 45.20
CA SER A 725 -17.70 78.86 43.89
C SER A 725 -18.74 78.79 42.76
N LYS A 726 -19.50 77.68 42.72
CA LYS A 726 -20.54 77.43 41.72
C LYS A 726 -21.64 78.51 41.74
N PHE A 727 -22.06 78.95 42.92
CA PHE A 727 -23.08 79.98 43.08
C PHE A 727 -22.65 81.34 42.49
N SER A 728 -21.39 81.73 42.75
CA SER A 728 -20.82 82.97 42.23
C SER A 728 -20.73 82.96 40.70
N ARG A 729 -20.24 81.84 40.15
CA ARG A 729 -20.14 81.59 38.71
C ARG A 729 -21.50 81.66 38.01
N LEU A 730 -22.52 81.02 38.60
CA LEU A 730 -23.85 80.96 38.02
C LEU A 730 -24.49 82.35 37.90
N ARG A 731 -24.37 83.19 38.94
CA ARG A 731 -24.89 84.58 38.90
C ARG A 731 -24.17 85.44 37.86
N LEU A 732 -22.86 85.27 37.72
CA LEU A 732 -22.08 85.99 36.70
C LEU A 732 -22.55 85.64 35.28
N LEU A 733 -22.73 84.34 35.00
CA LEU A 733 -23.21 83.85 33.71
C LEU A 733 -24.63 84.35 33.40
N ARG A 734 -25.56 84.36 34.37
CA ARG A 734 -26.93 84.90 34.20
C ARG A 734 -26.90 86.38 33.80
N ARG A 735 -26.07 87.20 34.45
CA ARG A 735 -25.91 88.64 34.11
C ARG A 735 -25.38 88.85 32.69
N ASN A 736 -24.37 88.06 32.31
CA ASN A 736 -23.76 88.14 30.98
C ASN A 736 -24.77 87.74 29.89
N LEU A 737 -25.55 86.68 30.11
CA LEU A 737 -26.58 86.26 29.16
C LEU A 737 -27.69 87.31 29.01
N ALA A 738 -28.23 87.84 30.10
CA ALA A 738 -29.29 88.84 30.06
C ALA A 738 -28.90 90.08 29.22
N THR A 739 -27.70 90.60 29.45
CA THR A 739 -27.17 91.76 28.72
C THR A 739 -27.00 91.47 27.22
N ARG A 740 -26.52 90.27 26.88
CA ARG A 740 -26.33 89.88 25.48
C ARG A 740 -27.66 89.63 24.78
N TRP A 741 -28.58 88.94 25.45
CA TRP A 741 -29.91 88.60 24.94
C TRP A 741 -30.67 89.86 24.53
N ASP A 742 -30.73 90.87 25.40
CA ASP A 742 -31.47 92.10 25.13
C ASP A 742 -30.88 92.92 23.98
N ARG A 743 -29.57 92.81 23.73
CA ARG A 743 -28.90 93.51 22.62
C ARG A 743 -29.05 92.80 21.28
N GLN A 744 -29.23 91.48 21.28
CA GLN A 744 -29.23 90.67 20.06
C GLN A 744 -30.63 90.20 19.65
N MET A 745 -31.44 89.70 20.59
CA MET A 745 -32.73 89.06 20.30
C MET A 745 -33.92 90.02 20.33
N VAL A 746 -33.92 91.02 21.23
CA VAL A 746 -35.03 91.99 21.36
C VAL A 746 -35.21 92.88 20.13
N PRO A 747 -34.16 93.42 19.48
CA PRO A 747 -34.31 94.16 18.21
C PRO A 747 -34.93 93.32 17.09
N LEU A 748 -34.82 92.00 17.18
CA LEU A 748 -35.36 91.02 16.23
C LEU A 748 -36.75 90.50 16.64
N GLY A 749 -37.38 91.10 17.65
CA GLY A 749 -38.76 90.83 18.06
C GLY A 749 -38.91 89.75 19.14
N ALA A 750 -37.85 89.34 19.84
CA ALA A 750 -37.96 88.44 20.99
C ALA A 750 -38.28 89.18 22.30
N SER A 751 -38.81 88.44 23.29
CA SER A 751 -39.07 88.95 24.65
C SER A 751 -37.79 89.40 25.38
N ARG A 752 -37.93 90.37 26.30
CA ARG A 752 -36.80 90.89 27.10
C ARG A 752 -36.33 89.88 28.15
N SER A 753 -35.05 89.95 28.50
CA SER A 753 -34.42 89.10 29.51
C SER A 753 -35.12 89.20 30.88
N ALA A 754 -35.54 90.40 31.29
CA ALA A 754 -36.28 90.65 32.53
C ALA A 754 -37.66 89.97 32.58
N GLU A 755 -38.27 89.73 31.42
CA GLU A 755 -39.57 89.05 31.30
C GLU A 755 -39.43 87.52 31.42
N MET A 756 -38.21 86.98 31.38
CA MET A 756 -37.93 85.54 31.48
C MET A 756 -37.75 85.03 32.93
N GLY A 757 -37.78 85.93 33.92
CA GLY A 757 -37.58 85.61 35.34
C GLY A 757 -36.11 85.49 35.77
N PRO A 758 -35.85 85.15 37.05
CA PRO A 758 -34.50 85.16 37.64
C PRO A 758 -33.59 84.05 37.08
N GLU A 759 -34.15 83.05 36.40
CA GLU A 759 -33.46 81.91 35.81
C GLU A 759 -33.61 81.96 34.28
N ILE A 760 -33.05 83.01 33.68
CA ILE A 760 -33.13 83.32 32.25
C ILE A 760 -32.79 82.12 31.34
N GLU A 761 -31.90 81.23 31.78
CA GLU A 761 -31.52 80.03 31.04
C GLU A 761 -32.68 79.08 30.76
N LYS A 762 -33.72 79.04 31.61
CA LYS A 762 -34.90 78.18 31.40
C LYS A 762 -35.77 78.65 30.22
N GLY A 763 -35.79 79.96 29.96
CA GLY A 763 -36.48 80.55 28.80
C GLY A 763 -35.60 80.55 27.56
N ALA A 764 -34.37 81.02 27.69
CA ALA A 764 -33.46 81.20 26.55
C ALA A 764 -33.08 79.87 25.87
N ILE A 765 -33.01 78.75 26.60
CA ILE A 765 -32.65 77.44 26.04
C ILE A 765 -33.64 76.95 24.96
N GLN A 766 -34.91 77.37 25.03
CA GLN A 766 -35.95 76.99 24.06
C GLN A 766 -35.70 77.55 22.66
N PHE A 767 -34.90 78.63 22.55
CA PHE A 767 -34.52 79.23 21.28
C PHE A 767 -33.30 78.55 20.64
N CYS A 768 -32.54 77.74 21.39
CA CYS A 768 -31.30 77.17 20.90
C CYS A 768 -31.51 76.26 19.68
N VAL A 769 -32.49 75.36 19.73
CA VAL A 769 -32.80 74.45 18.62
C VAL A 769 -33.31 75.21 17.39
N PRO A 770 -34.37 76.05 17.49
CA PRO A 770 -34.84 76.81 16.33
C PRO A 770 -33.78 77.73 15.70
N ILE A 771 -32.92 78.37 16.49
CA ILE A 771 -31.83 79.20 15.98
C ILE A 771 -30.81 78.33 15.23
N ARG A 772 -30.43 77.16 15.77
CA ARG A 772 -29.53 76.22 15.08
C ARG A 772 -30.09 75.76 13.75
N ASP A 773 -31.37 75.39 13.72
CA ASP A 773 -32.03 74.94 12.49
C ASP A 773 -32.00 76.06 11.44
N CYS A 774 -32.26 77.31 11.83
CA CYS A 774 -32.15 78.46 10.95
C CYS A 774 -30.71 78.69 10.45
N LEU A 775 -29.71 78.61 11.34
CA LEU A 775 -28.30 78.77 10.96
C LEU A 775 -27.81 77.64 10.04
N ALA A 776 -28.37 76.44 10.19
CA ALA A 776 -27.99 75.26 9.44
C ALA A 776 -28.74 75.13 8.10
N TRP A 777 -29.96 75.66 7.99
CA TRP A 777 -30.86 75.51 6.83
C TRP A 777 -30.18 75.72 5.48
N HIS A 778 -29.41 76.81 5.31
CA HIS A 778 -28.79 77.07 4.01
C HIS A 778 -27.78 75.97 3.61
N ALA A 779 -26.96 75.51 4.56
CA ALA A 779 -25.93 74.50 4.30
C ALA A 779 -26.50 73.07 4.24
N GLN A 780 -27.49 72.76 5.09
CA GLN A 780 -28.02 71.41 5.27
C GLN A 780 -29.27 71.12 4.44
N VAL A 781 -30.05 72.14 4.05
CA VAL A 781 -31.31 71.97 3.33
C VAL A 781 -31.23 72.61 1.94
N TRP A 782 -30.93 73.91 1.85
CA TRP A 782 -31.00 74.63 0.57
C TRP A 782 -29.85 74.26 -0.39
N SER A 783 -28.59 74.32 0.06
CA SER A 783 -27.42 74.06 -0.78
C SER A 783 -27.39 72.65 -1.40
N PRO A 784 -27.77 71.57 -0.69
CA PRO A 784 -27.92 70.25 -1.30
C PRO A 784 -28.95 70.24 -2.43
N LEU A 785 -30.14 70.82 -2.22
CA LEU A 785 -31.20 70.84 -3.23
C LEU A 785 -30.84 71.68 -4.45
N GLU A 786 -30.16 72.82 -4.25
CA GLU A 786 -29.65 73.63 -5.35
C GLU A 786 -28.58 72.87 -6.16
N ARG A 787 -27.66 72.17 -5.48
CA ARG A 787 -26.65 71.33 -6.14
C ARG A 787 -27.28 70.17 -6.90
N GLU A 788 -28.30 69.54 -6.33
CA GLU A 788 -29.04 68.46 -6.97
C GLU A 788 -29.73 68.98 -8.24
N LEU A 789 -30.41 70.12 -8.18
CA LEU A 789 -31.05 70.75 -9.34
C LEU A 789 -30.02 71.14 -10.42
N LYS A 790 -28.86 71.68 -10.03
CA LYS A 790 -27.72 71.90 -10.94
C LYS A 790 -27.21 70.59 -11.56
N GLY A 791 -27.22 69.50 -10.79
CA GLY A 791 -26.88 68.15 -11.26
C GLY A 791 -27.83 67.63 -12.35
N PHE A 792 -29.11 68.00 -12.32
CA PHE A 792 -30.06 67.78 -13.42
C PHE A 792 -29.78 68.63 -14.67
N GLY A 793 -28.70 69.43 -14.67
CA GLY A 793 -28.32 70.33 -15.75
C GLY A 793 -29.02 71.68 -15.71
N PHE A 794 -29.74 72.02 -14.64
CA PHE A 794 -30.43 73.30 -14.52
C PHE A 794 -29.45 74.46 -14.32
N LEU A 795 -29.56 75.49 -15.14
CA LEU A 795 -28.75 76.71 -15.07
C LEU A 795 -29.30 77.68 -14.01
N TRP A 796 -29.16 77.28 -12.74
CA TRP A 796 -29.68 78.03 -11.57
C TRP A 796 -29.25 79.50 -11.55
N ASP A 797 -27.97 79.78 -11.81
CA ASP A 797 -27.44 81.15 -11.71
C ASP A 797 -28.02 82.06 -12.81
N LYS A 798 -28.24 81.51 -14.03
CA LYS A 798 -28.95 82.18 -15.12
C LYS A 798 -30.40 82.44 -14.72
N PHE A 799 -31.12 81.42 -14.27
CA PHE A 799 -32.51 81.53 -13.81
C PHE A 799 -32.68 82.57 -12.70
N LEU A 800 -31.82 82.55 -11.67
CA LEU A 800 -31.92 83.45 -10.53
C LEU A 800 -31.58 84.89 -10.93
N SER A 801 -30.63 85.10 -11.85
CA SER A 801 -30.26 86.43 -12.36
C SER A 801 -31.42 87.12 -13.10
N GLU A 802 -32.26 86.36 -13.78
CA GLU A 802 -33.47 86.83 -14.50
C GLU A 802 -34.61 87.25 -13.54
N GLN A 803 -34.54 86.88 -12.25
CA GLN A 803 -35.60 87.18 -11.29
C GLN A 803 -35.57 88.65 -10.83
N PRO A 804 -36.73 89.29 -10.59
CA PRO A 804 -36.78 90.67 -10.10
C PRO A 804 -36.00 90.89 -8.80
N VAL A 805 -35.30 92.02 -8.69
CA VAL A 805 -34.59 92.42 -7.46
C VAL A 805 -35.60 92.82 -6.37
N VAL A 806 -35.33 92.43 -5.13
CA VAL A 806 -36.13 92.78 -3.95
C VAL A 806 -35.33 93.77 -3.09
N VAL A 807 -35.99 94.72 -2.43
CA VAL A 807 -35.39 95.72 -1.53
C VAL A 807 -35.92 95.49 -0.10
N GLY A 808 -35.06 95.67 0.91
CA GLY A 808 -35.40 95.52 2.33
C GLY A 808 -34.45 94.59 3.09
N ASP A 809 -34.75 94.34 4.36
CA ASP A 809 -33.96 93.44 5.22
C ASP A 809 -33.96 92.03 4.64
N HIS A 810 -32.76 91.43 4.55
CA HIS A 810 -32.57 90.07 4.05
C HIS A 810 -33.18 89.81 2.65
N ALA A 811 -33.22 90.83 1.79
CA ALA A 811 -33.90 90.80 0.49
C ALA A 811 -33.50 89.63 -0.43
N GLU A 812 -32.27 89.13 -0.32
CA GLU A 812 -31.81 87.95 -1.06
C GLU A 812 -32.58 86.66 -0.73
N LEU A 813 -33.00 86.46 0.52
CA LEU A 813 -33.81 85.31 0.94
C LEU A 813 -35.26 85.44 0.43
N VAL A 814 -35.78 86.66 0.39
CA VAL A 814 -37.13 86.94 -0.14
C VAL A 814 -37.17 86.74 -1.66
N ARG A 815 -36.13 87.18 -2.38
CA ARG A 815 -35.96 86.95 -3.82
C ARG A 815 -35.91 85.45 -4.12
N LEU A 816 -35.16 84.69 -3.32
CA LEU A 816 -35.06 83.25 -3.43
C LEU A 816 -36.43 82.56 -3.25
N HIS A 817 -37.19 82.94 -2.21
CA HIS A 817 -38.51 82.37 -1.95
C HIS A 817 -39.47 82.56 -3.14
N ARG A 818 -39.55 83.77 -3.71
CA ARG A 818 -40.41 84.07 -4.87
C ARG A 818 -39.99 83.28 -6.11
N ALA A 819 -38.69 83.23 -6.41
CA ALA A 819 -38.16 82.50 -7.56
C ALA A 819 -38.57 81.02 -7.54
N VAL A 820 -38.38 80.35 -6.40
CA VAL A 820 -38.67 78.91 -6.25
C VAL A 820 -40.16 78.62 -6.21
N ARG A 821 -40.95 79.50 -5.58
CA ARG A 821 -42.39 79.28 -5.40
C ARG A 821 -43.19 79.52 -6.69
N ASP A 822 -42.82 80.57 -7.43
CA ASP A 822 -43.69 81.10 -8.49
C ASP A 822 -43.14 80.83 -9.89
N ALA A 823 -41.85 81.08 -10.13
CA ALA A 823 -41.25 81.02 -11.47
C ALA A 823 -40.67 79.65 -11.84
N LEU A 824 -40.12 78.90 -10.87
CA LEU A 824 -39.46 77.62 -11.10
C LEU A 824 -40.42 76.44 -11.45
N PRO A 825 -41.60 76.27 -10.82
CA PRO A 825 -42.43 75.08 -11.02
C PRO A 825 -42.84 74.75 -12.47
N PRO A 826 -43.32 75.70 -13.30
CA PRO A 826 -43.70 75.37 -14.68
C PRO A 826 -42.50 74.92 -15.54
N ILE A 827 -41.29 75.41 -15.23
CA ILE A 827 -40.05 75.03 -15.93
C ILE A 827 -39.65 73.59 -15.58
N LEU A 828 -39.78 73.22 -14.30
CA LEU A 828 -39.50 71.85 -13.86
C LEU A 828 -40.52 70.87 -14.43
N ALA A 829 -41.81 71.24 -14.48
CA ALA A 829 -42.86 70.39 -15.05
C ALA A 829 -42.61 70.07 -16.53
N ALA A 830 -42.32 71.09 -17.35
CA ALA A 830 -42.00 70.87 -18.76
C ALA A 830 -40.76 69.98 -18.95
N ARG A 831 -39.73 70.15 -18.11
CA ARG A 831 -38.55 69.29 -18.15
C ARG A 831 -38.88 67.85 -17.73
N CYS A 832 -39.73 67.63 -16.72
CA CYS A 832 -40.19 66.30 -16.35
C CYS A 832 -40.88 65.61 -17.52
N ASP A 833 -41.77 66.31 -18.24
CA ASP A 833 -42.46 65.79 -19.42
C ASP A 833 -41.48 65.41 -20.53
N HIS A 834 -40.48 66.26 -20.81
CA HIS A 834 -39.45 65.96 -21.81
C HIS A 834 -38.60 64.75 -21.44
N LEU A 835 -38.17 64.64 -20.18
CA LEU A 835 -37.42 63.48 -19.70
C LEU A 835 -38.27 62.20 -19.81
N ARG A 836 -39.57 62.27 -19.50
CA ARG A 836 -40.47 61.13 -19.60
C ARG A 836 -40.68 60.70 -21.06
N TRP A 837 -40.83 61.65 -21.97
CA TRP A 837 -40.91 61.39 -23.41
C TRP A 837 -39.62 60.72 -23.93
N ALA A 838 -38.45 61.20 -23.50
CA ALA A 838 -37.17 60.61 -23.85
C ALA A 838 -37.01 59.18 -23.28
N GLU A 839 -37.41 58.94 -22.02
CA GLU A 839 -37.42 57.61 -21.38
C GLU A 839 -38.28 56.60 -22.17
N ILE A 840 -39.48 57.01 -22.62
CA ILE A 840 -40.37 56.14 -23.40
C ILE A 840 -39.77 55.83 -24.76
N ASN A 841 -39.20 56.81 -25.46
CA ASN A 841 -38.54 56.58 -26.75
C ASN A 841 -37.32 55.67 -26.63
N GLN A 842 -36.53 55.81 -25.56
CA GLN A 842 -35.43 54.89 -25.28
C GLN A 842 -35.95 53.47 -25.00
N THR A 843 -37.02 53.33 -24.23
CA THR A 843 -37.64 52.02 -23.94
C THR A 843 -38.10 51.33 -25.23
N LEU A 844 -38.72 52.07 -26.15
CA LEU A 844 -39.11 51.55 -27.46
C LEU A 844 -37.90 51.19 -28.33
N ALA A 845 -36.82 51.98 -28.30
CA ALA A 845 -35.58 51.69 -29.01
C ALA A 845 -34.90 50.41 -28.48
N ASP A 846 -34.80 50.25 -27.17
CA ASP A 846 -34.26 49.05 -26.51
C ASP A 846 -35.09 47.82 -26.86
N LEU A 847 -36.42 47.94 -26.89
CA LEU A 847 -37.31 46.86 -27.31
C LEU A 847 -37.07 46.46 -28.77
N ARG A 848 -36.90 47.42 -29.68
CA ARG A 848 -36.55 47.16 -31.09
C ARG A 848 -35.21 46.44 -31.21
N GLU A 849 -34.20 46.87 -30.47
CA GLU A 849 -32.88 46.24 -30.47
C GLU A 849 -32.93 44.81 -29.95
N ARG A 850 -33.62 44.57 -28.82
CA ARG A 850 -33.81 43.23 -28.26
C ARG A 850 -34.49 42.29 -29.24
N LEU A 851 -35.57 42.73 -29.89
CA LEU A 851 -36.26 41.93 -30.91
C LEU A 851 -35.41 41.74 -32.16
N ALA A 852 -34.54 42.68 -32.52
CA ALA A 852 -33.57 42.52 -33.61
C ALA A 852 -32.50 41.47 -33.27
N ILE A 853 -31.99 41.44 -32.03
CA ILE A 853 -31.06 40.41 -31.56
C ILE A 853 -31.75 39.05 -31.55
N ALA A 854 -32.96 38.94 -31.00
CA ALA A 854 -33.74 37.70 -30.99
C ALA A 854 -33.96 37.17 -32.43
N ARG A 855 -34.24 38.07 -33.39
CA ARG A 855 -34.41 37.71 -34.80
C ARG A 855 -33.12 37.24 -35.46
N LYS A 856 -31.96 37.81 -35.11
CA LYS A 856 -30.66 37.32 -35.61
C LYS A 856 -30.34 35.93 -35.08
N SER A 857 -30.68 35.66 -33.83
CA SER A 857 -30.50 34.34 -33.21
C SER A 857 -31.40 33.28 -33.82
N PHE A 858 -32.55 33.67 -34.38
CA PHE A 858 -33.45 32.75 -35.04
C PHE A 858 -34.25 33.40 -36.19
N LEU A 859 -33.65 33.37 -37.39
CA LEU A 859 -34.12 34.07 -38.59
C LEU A 859 -35.51 33.60 -39.07
N ASP A 860 -35.81 32.31 -38.92
CA ASP A 860 -37.03 31.69 -39.45
C ASP A 860 -38.24 31.82 -38.49
N SER A 861 -38.07 32.46 -37.33
CA SER A 861 -39.17 32.66 -36.39
C SER A 861 -40.20 33.65 -36.93
N ARG A 862 -41.40 33.13 -37.24
CA ARG A 862 -42.54 33.98 -37.62
C ARG A 862 -43.03 34.80 -36.42
N THR A 863 -42.86 34.25 -35.22
CA THR A 863 -43.28 34.88 -33.96
C THR A 863 -42.43 36.10 -33.61
N ILE A 864 -41.10 35.99 -33.69
CA ILE A 864 -40.19 37.12 -33.43
C ILE A 864 -40.33 38.19 -34.52
N ALA A 865 -40.48 37.77 -35.79
CA ALA A 865 -40.72 38.71 -36.89
C ALA A 865 -41.99 39.55 -36.67
N GLY A 866 -43.10 38.92 -36.29
CA GLY A 866 -44.36 39.63 -36.02
C GLY A 866 -44.29 40.59 -34.82
N LEU A 867 -43.56 40.23 -33.75
CA LEU A 867 -43.34 41.14 -32.62
C LEU A 867 -42.53 42.37 -33.03
N ARG A 868 -41.47 42.18 -33.81
CA ARG A 868 -40.63 43.28 -34.29
C ARG A 868 -41.40 44.23 -35.20
N GLU A 869 -42.13 43.70 -36.17
CA GLU A 869 -42.95 44.51 -37.09
C GLU A 869 -43.98 45.36 -36.34
N ALA A 870 -44.59 44.81 -35.28
CA ALA A 870 -45.54 45.56 -34.47
C ALA A 870 -44.90 46.72 -33.68
N VAL A 871 -43.67 46.53 -33.16
CA VAL A 871 -42.94 47.59 -32.46
C VAL A 871 -42.40 48.64 -33.42
N ASP A 872 -41.95 48.23 -34.61
CA ASP A 872 -41.50 49.14 -35.67
C ASP A 872 -42.66 50.01 -36.20
N ALA A 873 -43.86 49.44 -36.31
CA ALA A 873 -45.07 50.15 -36.73
C ALA A 873 -45.81 50.88 -35.59
N GLU A 874 -45.35 50.75 -34.34
CA GLU A 874 -46.03 51.26 -33.14
C GLU A 874 -47.52 50.81 -33.06
N ASP A 875 -47.81 49.57 -33.46
CA ASP A 875 -49.16 48.99 -33.51
C ASP A 875 -49.42 48.04 -32.32
N SER A 876 -50.16 48.52 -31.33
CA SER A 876 -50.52 47.76 -30.13
C SER A 876 -51.37 46.51 -30.41
N ARG A 877 -52.20 46.52 -31.47
CA ARG A 877 -53.04 45.38 -31.85
C ARG A 877 -52.22 44.28 -32.52
N ALA A 878 -51.31 44.66 -33.40
CA ALA A 878 -50.36 43.71 -33.99
C ALA A 878 -49.45 43.08 -32.93
N TYR A 879 -48.97 43.90 -31.98
CA TYR A 879 -48.10 43.44 -30.89
C TYR A 879 -48.82 42.39 -30.01
N ARG A 880 -50.08 42.66 -29.64
CA ARG A 880 -50.91 41.73 -28.87
C ARG A 880 -51.06 40.36 -29.56
N ARG A 881 -51.32 40.33 -30.86
CA ARG A 881 -51.44 39.07 -31.62
C ARG A 881 -50.13 38.27 -31.63
N ALA A 882 -49.01 38.94 -31.90
CA ALA A 882 -47.70 38.30 -31.93
C ALA A 882 -47.27 37.78 -30.54
N HIS A 883 -47.61 38.52 -29.48
CA HIS A 883 -47.40 38.10 -28.10
C HIS A 883 -48.25 36.88 -27.71
N THR A 884 -49.52 36.79 -28.13
CA THR A 884 -50.34 35.58 -27.91
C THR A 884 -49.72 34.36 -28.58
N ARG A 885 -49.26 34.50 -29.84
CA ARG A 885 -48.54 33.42 -30.54
C ARG A 885 -47.28 32.98 -29.79
N LEU A 886 -46.54 33.92 -29.20
CA LEU A 886 -45.36 33.61 -28.38
C LEU A 886 -45.73 32.73 -27.16
N LEU A 887 -46.84 33.01 -26.48
CA LEU A 887 -47.32 32.19 -25.36
C LEU A 887 -47.71 30.78 -25.82
N GLU A 888 -48.39 30.65 -26.98
CA GLU A 888 -48.71 29.35 -27.57
C GLU A 888 -47.44 28.54 -27.90
N MET A 889 -46.39 29.19 -28.40
CA MET A 889 -45.09 28.54 -28.64
C MET A 889 -44.45 28.02 -27.35
N PHE A 890 -44.57 28.73 -26.21
CA PHE A 890 -44.04 28.24 -24.94
C PHE A 890 -44.75 26.96 -24.44
N GLU A 891 -46.07 26.86 -24.62
CA GLU A 891 -46.81 25.64 -24.29
C GLU A 891 -46.42 24.46 -25.21
N LEU A 892 -46.22 24.72 -26.50
CA LEU A 892 -45.74 23.71 -27.45
C LEU A 892 -44.29 23.30 -27.18
N ARG A 893 -43.44 24.22 -26.70
CA ARG A 893 -42.05 23.92 -26.30
C ARG A 893 -41.98 22.91 -25.16
N ARG A 894 -42.90 22.98 -24.19
CA ARG A 894 -43.01 21.97 -23.11
C ARG A 894 -43.32 20.58 -23.66
N LYS A 895 -44.25 20.49 -24.61
CA LYS A 895 -44.58 19.23 -25.29
C LYS A 895 -43.39 18.70 -26.10
N GLN A 896 -42.62 19.56 -26.76
CA GLN A 896 -41.40 19.16 -27.48
C GLN A 896 -40.29 18.67 -26.54
N GLN A 897 -40.08 19.35 -25.40
CA GLN A 897 -39.11 18.91 -24.39
C GLN A 897 -39.48 17.53 -23.83
N ARG A 898 -40.76 17.31 -23.54
CA ARG A 898 -41.28 16.02 -23.10
C ARG A 898 -41.09 14.94 -24.16
N ARG A 899 -41.39 15.21 -25.43
CA ARG A 899 -41.09 14.33 -26.57
C ARG A 899 -39.61 13.95 -26.62
N ASN A 900 -38.71 14.92 -26.50
CA ASN A 900 -37.26 14.67 -26.52
C ASN A 900 -36.79 13.81 -25.34
N LEU A 901 -37.34 14.04 -24.15
CA LEU A 901 -37.03 13.24 -22.96
C LEU A 901 -37.47 11.79 -23.13
N LEU A 902 -38.71 11.57 -23.59
CA LEU A 902 -39.23 10.23 -23.86
C LEU A 902 -38.41 9.52 -24.95
N LEU A 903 -38.03 10.23 -26.01
CA LEU A 903 -37.13 9.68 -27.05
C LEU A 903 -35.77 9.29 -26.49
N ALA A 904 -35.16 10.13 -25.63
CA ALA A 904 -33.87 9.83 -25.02
C ALA A 904 -33.94 8.63 -24.07
N GLN A 905 -35.01 8.51 -23.28
CA GLN A 905 -35.27 7.34 -22.43
C GLN A 905 -35.49 6.07 -23.24
N LEU A 906 -36.16 6.17 -24.39
CA LEU A 906 -36.33 5.03 -25.28
C LEU A 906 -35.01 4.63 -25.96
N GLU A 907 -34.19 5.61 -26.33
CA GLU A 907 -32.93 5.43 -27.05
C GLU A 907 -31.87 4.66 -26.25
N THR A 908 -31.91 4.70 -24.90
CA THR A 908 -30.99 3.92 -24.07
C THR A 908 -31.17 2.42 -24.24
N ALA A 909 -32.41 1.97 -24.45
CA ALA A 909 -32.73 0.54 -24.58
C ALA A 909 -33.13 0.12 -26.00
N ALA A 910 -33.53 1.04 -26.88
CA ALA A 910 -33.94 0.76 -28.26
C ALA A 910 -33.62 1.93 -29.21
N PRO A 911 -32.34 2.11 -29.59
CA PRO A 911 -31.90 3.28 -30.36
C PRO A 911 -32.51 3.35 -31.75
N ALA A 912 -32.64 2.20 -32.44
CA ALA A 912 -33.26 2.15 -33.77
C ALA A 912 -34.75 2.52 -33.73
N TRP A 913 -35.45 2.14 -32.67
CA TRP A 913 -36.85 2.48 -32.47
C TRP A 913 -37.05 3.97 -32.17
N ALA A 914 -36.26 4.53 -31.25
CA ALA A 914 -36.26 5.96 -30.95
C ALA A 914 -35.95 6.80 -32.21
N ALA A 915 -34.96 6.36 -33.01
CA ALA A 915 -34.62 7.00 -34.28
C ALA A 915 -35.80 6.97 -35.26
N ALA A 916 -36.47 5.82 -35.43
CA ALA A 916 -37.61 5.70 -36.33
C ALA A 916 -38.78 6.64 -35.96
N ILE A 917 -39.07 6.82 -34.67
CA ILE A 917 -40.08 7.78 -34.19
C ILE A 917 -39.61 9.22 -34.41
N ARG A 918 -38.32 9.51 -34.18
CA ARG A 918 -37.71 10.84 -34.34
C ARG A 918 -37.84 11.35 -35.78
N VAL A 919 -37.50 10.51 -36.77
CA VAL A 919 -37.66 10.84 -38.19
C VAL A 919 -39.04 10.51 -38.77
N ARG A 920 -40.00 10.07 -37.94
CA ARG A 920 -41.37 9.72 -38.35
C ARG A 920 -41.40 8.71 -39.52
N SER A 921 -40.53 7.71 -39.47
CA SER A 921 -40.32 6.74 -40.55
C SER A 921 -41.39 5.64 -40.56
N GLY A 922 -41.97 5.35 -41.72
CA GLY A 922 -42.95 4.28 -41.91
C GLY A 922 -44.13 4.38 -40.93
N GLN A 923 -44.47 3.27 -40.28
CA GLN A 923 -45.54 3.20 -39.27
C GLN A 923 -45.24 4.03 -38.00
N HIS A 924 -43.98 4.36 -37.71
CA HIS A 924 -43.58 5.14 -36.54
C HIS A 924 -43.80 6.66 -36.69
N GLY A 925 -44.24 7.10 -37.87
CA GLY A 925 -44.71 8.48 -38.10
C GLY A 925 -46.17 8.71 -37.70
N SER A 926 -46.93 7.66 -37.37
CA SER A 926 -48.32 7.77 -36.94
C SER A 926 -48.46 8.51 -35.59
N ALA A 927 -49.65 9.06 -35.33
CA ALA A 927 -50.03 9.58 -34.01
C ALA A 927 -50.43 8.47 -33.01
N THR A 928 -50.53 7.22 -33.48
CA THR A 928 -50.93 6.04 -32.69
C THR A 928 -49.84 4.98 -32.72
N VAL A 929 -49.69 4.28 -31.60
CA VAL A 929 -48.74 3.16 -31.46
C VAL A 929 -49.19 1.99 -32.36
N PRO A 930 -48.29 1.34 -33.14
CA PRO A 930 -48.66 0.32 -34.12
C PRO A 930 -49.29 -0.97 -33.55
N GLY A 931 -48.94 -1.36 -32.33
CA GLY A 931 -49.39 -2.59 -31.67
C GLY A 931 -49.16 -2.54 -30.16
N ASP A 932 -49.15 -3.69 -29.49
CA ASP A 932 -48.85 -3.79 -28.05
C ASP A 932 -47.32 -3.72 -27.81
N PRO A 933 -46.79 -2.64 -27.21
CA PRO A 933 -45.35 -2.48 -26.98
C PRO A 933 -44.77 -3.51 -26.02
N ALA A 934 -45.54 -3.98 -25.04
CA ALA A 934 -45.04 -4.93 -24.05
C ALA A 934 -44.83 -6.31 -24.70
N GLN A 935 -45.74 -6.73 -25.58
CA GLN A 935 -45.59 -7.98 -26.32
C GLN A 935 -44.46 -7.91 -27.36
N ALA A 936 -44.35 -6.79 -28.07
CA ALA A 936 -43.27 -6.56 -29.02
C ALA A 936 -41.88 -6.49 -28.33
N TRP A 937 -41.81 -5.93 -27.12
CA TRP A 937 -40.59 -5.92 -26.32
C TRP A 937 -40.16 -7.32 -25.90
N ILE A 938 -41.09 -8.12 -25.35
CA ILE A 938 -40.80 -9.52 -24.97
C ILE A 938 -40.36 -10.35 -26.17
N TRP A 939 -40.99 -10.13 -27.34
CA TRP A 939 -40.60 -10.80 -28.58
C TRP A 939 -39.15 -10.50 -28.94
N TRP A 940 -38.73 -9.23 -28.93
CA TRP A 940 -37.35 -8.85 -29.24
C TRP A 940 -36.34 -9.33 -28.19
N GLN A 941 -36.68 -9.30 -26.90
CA GLN A 941 -35.83 -9.86 -25.84
C GLN A 941 -35.55 -11.35 -26.05
N ILE A 942 -36.56 -12.11 -26.49
CA ILE A 942 -36.40 -13.54 -26.81
C ILE A 942 -35.56 -13.72 -28.07
N GLN A 943 -35.78 -12.91 -29.12
CA GLN A 943 -35.03 -12.96 -30.37
C GLN A 943 -33.54 -12.64 -30.16
N ASP A 944 -33.22 -11.55 -29.47
CA ASP A 944 -31.84 -11.14 -29.21
C ASP A 944 -31.09 -12.16 -28.33
N GLU A 945 -31.78 -12.79 -27.36
CA GLU A 945 -31.17 -13.86 -26.54
C GLU A 945 -30.93 -15.15 -27.35
N LEU A 946 -31.81 -15.49 -28.28
CA LEU A 946 -31.59 -16.62 -29.20
C LEU A 946 -30.42 -16.36 -30.16
N ASP A 947 -30.34 -15.15 -30.73
CA ASP A 947 -29.25 -14.74 -31.62
C ASP A 947 -27.91 -14.68 -30.86
N ARG A 948 -27.90 -14.19 -29.61
CA ARG A 948 -26.73 -14.24 -28.73
C ARG A 948 -26.23 -15.66 -28.55
N ARG A 949 -27.11 -16.60 -28.17
CA ARG A 949 -26.74 -18.02 -27.99
C ARG A 949 -26.22 -18.66 -29.27
N ALA A 950 -26.82 -18.34 -30.41
CA ALA A 950 -26.38 -18.86 -31.71
C ALA A 950 -25.02 -18.30 -32.17
N SER A 951 -24.63 -17.11 -31.69
CA SER A 951 -23.37 -16.44 -32.08
C SER A 951 -22.12 -16.93 -31.34
N VAL A 952 -22.26 -17.75 -30.29
CA VAL A 952 -21.11 -18.25 -29.50
C VAL A 952 -20.44 -19.43 -30.20
N PRO A 953 -19.17 -19.31 -30.63
CA PRO A 953 -18.47 -20.39 -31.34
C PRO A 953 -17.93 -21.42 -30.35
N ILE A 954 -18.72 -22.45 -30.05
CA ILE A 954 -18.35 -23.51 -29.10
C ILE A 954 -17.07 -24.24 -29.53
N ASP A 955 -16.91 -24.49 -30.83
CA ASP A 955 -15.74 -25.19 -31.37
C ASP A 955 -14.44 -24.41 -31.14
N GLU A 956 -14.46 -23.07 -31.31
CA GLU A 956 -13.30 -22.21 -31.08
C GLU A 956 -12.92 -22.15 -29.60
N LEU A 957 -13.92 -22.06 -28.71
CA LEU A 957 -13.74 -22.09 -27.26
C LEU A 957 -13.17 -23.43 -26.75
N GLN A 958 -13.42 -24.53 -27.46
CA GLN A 958 -12.90 -25.84 -27.10
C GLN A 958 -11.45 -26.05 -27.54
N THR A 959 -11.00 -25.38 -28.60
CA THR A 959 -9.62 -25.46 -29.11
C THR A 959 -8.65 -24.46 -28.48
N SER A 960 -9.17 -23.39 -27.86
CA SER A 960 -8.41 -22.33 -27.20
C SER A 960 -8.01 -22.73 -25.78
#